data_AF-A0AAU1PU17-F1
#
_entry.id   AF-A0AAU1PU17-F1
#
_cell.length_a   1.000
_cell.length_b   1.000
_cell.length_c   1.000
_cell.angle_alpha   90.00
_cell.angle_beta   90.00
_cell.angle_gamma   90.00
#
_symmetry.space_group_name_H-M   'P 1'
#
loop_
_entity.id
_entity.type
_entity.pdbx_description
1 polymer ?
#
loop_
_entity_poly.entity_id
_entity_poly.type
_entity_poly.pdbx_seq_one_letter_code
_entity_poly.pdbx_strand_id
1 'polypeptide(L)'
;MVSPYEEIAATRPRIRRDVLYTQTPTGVHFHNARGGFSVVMPSAYRFASLIVPHLTGEHTVEALCQGLGDKQRAMITQLVGTLYARGFARDAVPSAPGAPEPAPEVARRFGAQIDYVDHYTDDAAARFLRFRDTRVAVLGDDELARWAALSLIRNGCAAVAVPAAIEVPPGNRFGEVTEEAEQLRAEGCPVALDVLESGPALGEFGWDDLTGHDVVLVTGERGPWQIAALADGIPAGRRLVPAWTFGGSVVVGPLMTRDSTGCWTCAALRLGANGEAGDAADLWGALAVGGAGAPAGAGAGTGAVGGPLAAMVGNLLGYEVFRLTTGALPAETENQLIIQDMDSLDTVAEPLLPHPRCPACGARAGDVPDAGAAGLDVAGLGVAEVSGAATSAAAADGEAAPGEGDAAPGEGDAAEAALAEINDRAVLVQPAAGVFQRYADETWAQTPLKVSTVTLSTRHGVRRDITAFDVHHVAGARLRALYRAAEVYAEHVVPLPEPLTGGALAAAREKWAAVVPAALSIASGLAPGADEVGAWCATTSLLGGATVLVPAGALRTFGPYNRERVAEPTSAGTGAGGSAREAAARGLLTALGHEALRGALHGTVAVSAVDPAALADAGDPELTFLVRSAANLGVALEILDLGSDGERHVPTVLARAVDPGTGEWAWAPGTAPRWGDAAREAVRDLLGAVQAGGDVGASAGGSGTVDTGDPLIRDLAVGTLAVGGPLSGRPDLDGGRDWPELAAGLRESGRDVLVAPVVAPDLAAGRVHAARVLLTYGGAPDAR
;
A
#
# COMPACT_ATOMS: atom_id res chain seq x y z
N MET A 1 -0.62 -44.18 17.34
CA MET A 1 -1.86 -43.41 17.06
C MET A 1 -2.48 -43.12 18.40
N VAL A 2 -2.43 -41.87 18.81
CA VAL A 2 -3.13 -41.38 20.00
C VAL A 2 -4.62 -41.35 19.66
N SER A 3 -5.49 -41.79 20.55
CA SER A 3 -6.94 -41.78 20.27
C SER A 3 -7.45 -40.33 20.23
N PRO A 4 -8.51 -40.00 19.46
CA PRO A 4 -9.08 -38.65 19.44
C PRO A 4 -9.51 -38.13 20.81
N TYR A 5 -9.78 -39.03 21.77
CA TYR A 5 -10.06 -38.68 23.16
C TYR A 5 -8.79 -38.25 23.89
N GLU A 6 -7.70 -39.02 23.79
CA GLU A 6 -6.42 -38.70 24.43
C GLU A 6 -5.85 -37.36 23.94
N GLU A 7 -6.12 -36.98 22.69
CA GLU A 7 -5.71 -35.69 22.12
C GLU A 7 -6.37 -34.48 22.82
N ILE A 8 -7.63 -34.60 23.26
CA ILE A 8 -8.37 -33.48 23.87
C ILE A 8 -8.72 -33.67 25.35
N ALA A 9 -8.40 -34.82 25.95
CA ALA A 9 -8.78 -35.17 27.33
C ALA A 9 -8.34 -34.10 28.35
N ALA A 10 -7.12 -33.58 28.20
CA ALA A 10 -6.55 -32.56 29.08
C ALA A 10 -7.04 -31.13 28.78
N THR A 11 -7.70 -30.92 27.63
CA THR A 11 -8.18 -29.58 27.20
C THR A 11 -9.40 -29.16 27.99
N ARG A 12 -9.62 -27.85 28.07
CA ARG A 12 -10.67 -27.18 28.81
C ARG A 12 -11.58 -26.41 27.86
N PRO A 13 -12.62 -27.04 27.31
CA PRO A 13 -13.44 -26.40 26.29
C PRO A 13 -14.20 -25.20 26.86
N ARG A 14 -13.94 -24.02 26.31
CA ARG A 14 -14.74 -22.80 26.51
C ARG A 14 -15.45 -22.45 25.21
N ILE A 15 -16.78 -22.51 25.23
CA ILE A 15 -17.59 -22.13 24.07
C ILE A 15 -17.56 -20.61 23.89
N ARG A 16 -17.49 -20.15 22.64
CA ARG A 16 -17.62 -18.72 22.34
C ARG A 16 -19.04 -18.26 22.66
N ARG A 17 -19.15 -17.04 23.17
CA ARG A 17 -20.43 -16.48 23.66
C ARG A 17 -21.40 -16.07 22.54
N ASP A 18 -20.92 -15.93 21.31
CA ASP A 18 -21.72 -15.63 20.11
C ASP A 18 -22.30 -16.88 19.45
N VAL A 19 -22.05 -18.06 20.02
CA VAL A 19 -22.54 -19.33 19.49
C VAL A 19 -23.97 -19.55 19.94
N LEU A 20 -24.85 -19.60 18.95
CA LEU A 20 -26.23 -20.01 19.09
C LEU A 20 -26.38 -21.44 18.59
N TYR A 21 -27.25 -22.23 19.24
CA TYR A 21 -27.57 -23.57 18.79
C TYR A 21 -29.07 -23.82 18.80
N THR A 22 -29.60 -24.29 17.67
CA THR A 22 -31.03 -24.45 17.43
C THR A 22 -31.37 -25.89 17.06
N GLN A 23 -32.55 -26.35 17.49
CA GLN A 23 -33.03 -27.69 17.15
C GLN A 23 -33.43 -27.76 15.67
N THR A 24 -32.99 -28.80 14.97
CA THR A 24 -33.42 -29.10 13.60
C THR A 24 -34.19 -30.43 13.55
N PRO A 25 -34.95 -30.74 12.48
CA PRO A 25 -35.65 -32.02 12.34
C PRO A 25 -34.72 -33.24 12.45
N THR A 26 -33.43 -33.06 12.16
CA THR A 26 -32.43 -34.14 12.13
C THR A 26 -31.36 -34.01 13.21
N GLY A 27 -31.40 -32.98 14.08
CA GLY A 27 -30.45 -32.81 15.17
C GLY A 27 -30.33 -31.37 15.70
N VAL A 28 -29.13 -30.79 15.61
CA VAL A 28 -28.82 -29.42 16.10
C VAL A 28 -27.99 -28.65 15.08
N HIS A 29 -28.25 -27.36 14.95
CA HIS A 29 -27.46 -26.43 14.14
C HIS A 29 -26.78 -25.41 15.05
N PHE A 30 -25.46 -25.33 14.98
CA PHE A 30 -24.64 -24.31 15.63
C PHE A 30 -24.37 -23.19 14.63
N HIS A 31 -24.53 -21.93 15.04
CA HIS A 31 -24.19 -20.78 14.20
C HIS A 31 -23.72 -19.59 15.03
N ASN A 32 -22.94 -18.72 14.39
CA ASN A 32 -22.55 -17.41 14.87
C ASN A 32 -22.58 -16.40 13.69
N ALA A 33 -22.04 -15.20 13.88
CA ALA A 33 -22.01 -14.18 12.82
C ALA A 33 -21.13 -14.56 11.61
N ARG A 34 -20.23 -15.55 11.75
CA ARG A 34 -19.27 -15.95 10.70
C ARG A 34 -19.68 -17.21 9.94
N GLY A 35 -20.70 -17.94 10.40
CA GLY A 35 -21.18 -19.14 9.74
C GLY A 35 -21.83 -20.14 10.71
N GLY A 36 -22.01 -21.37 10.25
CA GLY A 36 -22.66 -22.42 11.05
C GLY A 36 -22.42 -23.83 10.54
N PHE A 37 -22.74 -24.82 11.38
CA PHE A 37 -22.68 -26.24 11.03
C PHE A 37 -23.78 -27.03 11.73
N SER A 38 -24.21 -28.13 11.10
CA SER A 38 -25.25 -29.01 11.64
C SER A 38 -24.65 -30.34 12.11
N VAL A 39 -25.15 -30.84 13.24
CA VAL A 39 -24.90 -32.20 13.71
C VAL A 39 -26.16 -33.02 13.49
N VAL A 40 -26.09 -34.00 12.59
CA VAL A 40 -27.20 -34.85 12.17
C VAL A 40 -27.27 -36.07 13.10
N MET A 41 -28.05 -35.95 14.18
CA MET A 41 -28.42 -37.06 15.03
C MET A 41 -29.71 -36.70 15.80
N PRO A 42 -30.73 -37.59 15.87
CA PRO A 42 -32.02 -37.27 16.48
C PRO A 42 -31.95 -36.75 17.93
N SER A 43 -30.96 -37.18 18.71
CA SER A 43 -30.74 -36.73 20.09
C SER A 43 -29.70 -35.61 20.25
N ALA A 44 -29.16 -35.07 19.15
CA ALA A 44 -28.05 -34.11 19.18
C ALA A 44 -28.41 -32.82 19.92
N TYR A 45 -29.60 -32.27 19.71
CA TYR A 45 -30.03 -31.04 20.38
C TYR A 45 -30.12 -31.24 21.89
N ARG A 46 -30.78 -32.31 22.34
CA ARG A 46 -30.86 -32.66 23.77
C ARG A 46 -29.48 -32.86 24.37
N PHE A 47 -28.57 -33.50 23.64
CA PHE A 47 -27.19 -33.69 24.08
C PHE A 47 -26.43 -32.36 24.17
N ALA A 48 -26.52 -31.51 23.15
CA ALA A 48 -25.93 -30.17 23.15
C ALA A 48 -26.44 -29.31 24.31
N SER A 49 -27.76 -29.29 24.56
CA SER A 49 -28.37 -28.57 25.69
C SER A 49 -27.88 -29.03 27.06
N LEU A 50 -27.38 -30.27 27.18
CA LEU A 50 -26.81 -30.78 28.42
C LEU A 50 -25.34 -30.43 28.56
N ILE A 51 -24.54 -30.58 27.50
CA ILE A 51 -23.08 -30.44 27.58
C ILE A 51 -22.60 -28.99 27.41
N VAL A 52 -23.21 -28.21 26.52
CA VAL A 52 -22.80 -26.84 26.19
C VAL A 52 -22.74 -25.92 27.42
N PRO A 53 -23.71 -25.96 28.36
CA PRO A 53 -23.63 -25.16 29.60
C PRO A 53 -22.42 -25.46 30.49
N HIS A 54 -21.77 -26.61 30.32
CA HIS A 54 -20.57 -27.00 31.06
C HIS A 54 -19.26 -26.71 30.32
N LEU A 55 -19.33 -26.24 29.06
CA LEU A 55 -18.18 -25.82 28.27
C LEU A 55 -17.75 -24.40 28.67
N THR A 56 -17.46 -24.24 29.95
CA THR A 56 -17.04 -22.99 30.57
C THR A 56 -15.52 -22.88 30.67
N GLY A 57 -14.72 -23.83 30.17
CA GLY A 57 -13.26 -23.84 30.39
C GLY A 57 -12.81 -24.16 31.83
N GLU A 58 -13.72 -24.32 32.79
CA GLU A 58 -13.38 -24.69 34.18
C GLU A 58 -13.12 -26.18 34.35
N HIS A 59 -13.66 -27.00 33.46
CA HIS A 59 -13.58 -28.46 33.51
C HIS A 59 -12.79 -28.97 32.30
N THR A 60 -11.91 -29.95 32.53
CA THR A 60 -11.26 -30.66 31.42
C THR A 60 -12.26 -31.60 30.74
N VAL A 61 -12.02 -31.98 29.49
CA VAL A 61 -12.83 -33.02 28.80
C VAL A 61 -12.81 -34.32 29.60
N GLU A 62 -11.67 -34.68 30.20
CA GLU A 62 -11.56 -35.81 31.12
C GLU A 62 -12.51 -35.71 32.31
N ALA A 63 -12.55 -34.55 32.98
CA ALA A 63 -13.44 -34.31 34.11
C ALA A 63 -14.92 -34.35 33.68
N LEU A 64 -15.26 -33.78 32.52
CA LEU A 64 -16.62 -33.86 31.94
C LEU A 64 -17.02 -35.29 31.58
N CYS A 65 -16.04 -36.15 31.30
CA CYS A 65 -16.23 -37.56 30.96
C CYS A 65 -16.21 -38.49 32.18
N GLN A 66 -15.93 -37.97 33.38
CA GLN A 66 -15.81 -38.76 34.59
C GLN A 66 -17.16 -39.42 34.94
N GLY A 67 -17.17 -40.74 35.11
CA GLY A 67 -18.38 -41.51 35.41
C GLY A 67 -19.29 -41.79 34.20
N LEU A 68 -18.93 -41.39 32.98
CA LEU A 68 -19.66 -41.70 31.76
C LEU A 68 -19.19 -43.00 31.09
N GLY A 69 -20.08 -43.69 30.38
CA GLY A 69 -19.73 -44.86 29.56
C GLY A 69 -19.03 -44.49 28.24
N ASP A 70 -18.41 -45.48 27.59
CA ASP A 70 -17.57 -45.25 26.39
C ASP A 70 -18.30 -44.55 25.25
N LYS A 71 -19.58 -44.88 25.06
CA LYS A 71 -20.43 -44.25 24.03
C LYS A 71 -20.62 -42.75 24.30
N GLN A 72 -20.89 -42.37 25.54
CA GLN A 72 -21.08 -40.96 25.92
C GLN A 72 -19.76 -40.19 25.82
N ARG A 73 -18.64 -40.80 26.24
CA ARG A 73 -17.30 -40.21 26.07
C ARG A 73 -16.98 -39.92 24.61
N ALA A 74 -17.26 -40.86 23.72
CA ALA A 74 -17.07 -40.66 22.29
C ALA A 74 -17.92 -39.50 21.73
N MET A 75 -19.18 -39.37 22.18
CA MET A 75 -20.05 -38.26 21.77
C MET A 75 -19.55 -36.89 22.23
N ILE A 76 -19.09 -36.77 23.49
CA ILE A 76 -18.49 -35.52 24.01
C ILE A 76 -17.24 -35.18 23.21
N THR A 77 -16.38 -36.19 23.01
CA THR A 77 -15.12 -36.03 22.26
C THR A 77 -15.38 -35.50 20.85
N GLN A 78 -16.33 -36.11 20.13
CA GLN A 78 -16.68 -35.71 18.77
C GLN A 78 -17.26 -34.28 18.73
N LEU A 79 -18.15 -33.92 19.67
CA LEU A 79 -18.73 -32.58 19.70
C LEU A 79 -17.67 -31.52 20.00
N VAL A 80 -16.86 -31.70 21.06
CA VAL A 80 -15.80 -30.75 21.43
C VAL A 80 -14.78 -30.61 20.31
N GLY A 81 -14.32 -31.74 19.73
CA GLY A 81 -13.41 -31.71 18.59
C GLY A 81 -14.00 -30.96 17.38
N THR A 82 -15.30 -31.12 17.12
CA THR A 82 -15.99 -30.38 16.05
C THR A 82 -16.06 -28.87 16.35
N LEU A 83 -16.34 -28.50 17.60
CA LEU A 83 -16.39 -27.10 18.02
C LEU A 83 -15.01 -26.43 17.92
N TYR A 84 -13.93 -27.12 18.30
CA TYR A 84 -12.55 -26.63 18.11
C TYR A 84 -12.18 -26.50 16.64
N ALA A 85 -12.41 -27.55 15.85
CA ALA A 85 -12.07 -27.57 14.43
C ALA A 85 -12.77 -26.45 13.63
N ARG A 86 -13.95 -26.02 14.08
CA ARG A 86 -14.71 -24.92 13.46
C ARG A 86 -14.57 -23.58 14.18
N GLY A 87 -13.78 -23.48 15.25
CA GLY A 87 -13.55 -22.25 16.00
C GLY A 87 -14.76 -21.75 16.81
N PHE A 88 -15.70 -22.63 17.15
CA PHE A 88 -16.87 -22.35 18.01
C PHE A 88 -16.55 -22.51 19.50
N ALA A 89 -15.48 -23.23 19.83
CA ALA A 89 -14.91 -23.29 21.17
C ALA A 89 -13.39 -23.16 21.08
N ARG A 90 -12.75 -22.85 22.21
CA ARG A 90 -11.30 -22.79 22.37
C ARG A 90 -10.87 -23.59 23.58
N ASP A 91 -9.65 -24.10 23.56
CA ASP A 91 -9.03 -24.66 24.76
C ASP A 91 -8.64 -23.49 25.68
N ALA A 92 -9.33 -23.37 26.81
CA ALA A 92 -9.13 -22.27 27.73
C ALA A 92 -7.91 -22.53 28.63
N VAL A 93 -6.99 -21.57 28.65
CA VAL A 93 -5.87 -21.61 29.57
C VAL A 93 -6.34 -21.09 30.94
N PRO A 94 -6.24 -21.89 32.02
CA PRO A 94 -6.56 -21.40 33.35
C PRO A 94 -5.66 -20.22 33.73
N SER A 95 -6.24 -19.24 34.41
CA SER A 95 -5.46 -18.16 35.01
C SER A 95 -4.36 -18.72 35.90
N ALA A 96 -3.18 -18.09 35.86
CA ALA A 96 -2.08 -18.47 36.74
C ALA A 96 -2.49 -18.39 38.22
N PRO A 97 -2.00 -19.28 39.10
CA PRO A 97 -2.26 -19.18 40.54
C PRO A 97 -1.86 -17.80 41.07
N GLY A 98 -2.80 -17.11 41.74
CA GLY A 98 -2.59 -15.74 42.24
C GLY A 98 -2.71 -14.64 41.17
N ALA A 99 -3.27 -14.94 39.99
CA ALA A 99 -3.62 -13.93 39.01
C ALA A 99 -4.50 -12.84 39.65
N PRO A 100 -4.30 -11.57 39.29
CA PRO A 100 -5.05 -10.47 39.88
C PRO A 100 -6.53 -10.57 39.48
N GLU A 101 -7.41 -10.46 40.48
CA GLU A 101 -8.86 -10.45 40.30
C GLU A 101 -9.45 -9.09 40.71
N PRO A 102 -10.46 -8.58 39.97
CA PRO A 102 -11.15 -7.36 40.37
C PRO A 102 -11.83 -7.52 41.73
N ALA A 103 -11.94 -6.42 42.46
CA ALA A 103 -12.77 -6.38 43.66
C ALA A 103 -14.22 -6.82 43.34
N PRO A 104 -14.95 -7.47 44.28
CA PRO A 104 -16.26 -8.05 43.99
C PRO A 104 -17.27 -7.08 43.38
N GLU A 105 -17.29 -5.83 43.86
CA GLU A 105 -18.17 -4.78 43.32
C GLU A 105 -17.81 -4.42 41.87
N VAL A 106 -16.51 -4.32 41.56
CA VAL A 106 -15.99 -4.07 40.21
C VAL A 106 -16.30 -5.23 39.28
N ALA A 107 -16.07 -6.47 39.72
CA ALA A 107 -16.38 -7.67 38.95
C ALA A 107 -17.88 -7.77 38.62
N ARG A 108 -18.74 -7.40 39.57
CA ARG A 108 -20.20 -7.36 39.36
C ARG A 108 -20.59 -6.23 38.40
N ARG A 109 -20.04 -5.03 38.57
CA ARG A 109 -20.42 -3.84 37.80
C ARG A 109 -19.97 -3.89 36.34
N PHE A 110 -18.79 -4.47 36.09
CA PHE A 110 -18.18 -4.58 34.75
C PHE A 110 -18.15 -6.03 34.25
N GLY A 111 -19.05 -6.87 34.77
CA GLY A 111 -19.16 -8.28 34.36
C GLY A 111 -19.28 -8.41 32.85
N ALA A 112 -20.09 -7.56 32.21
CA ALA A 112 -20.26 -7.55 30.75
C ALA A 112 -18.95 -7.24 29.98
N GLN A 113 -18.10 -6.35 30.47
CA GLN A 113 -16.81 -6.04 29.87
C GLN A 113 -15.79 -7.17 30.07
N ILE A 114 -15.72 -7.74 31.27
CA ILE A 114 -14.86 -8.91 31.55
C ILE A 114 -15.29 -10.08 30.65
N ASP A 115 -16.59 -10.29 30.56
CA ASP A 115 -17.23 -11.28 29.71
C ASP A 115 -16.95 -11.07 28.22
N TYR A 116 -16.89 -9.81 27.80
CA TYR A 116 -16.49 -9.44 26.44
C TYR A 116 -15.04 -9.79 26.17
N VAL A 117 -14.11 -9.47 27.08
CA VAL A 117 -12.69 -9.86 26.92
C VAL A 117 -12.54 -11.37 26.85
N ASP A 118 -13.23 -12.08 27.74
CA ASP A 118 -13.24 -13.54 27.81
C ASP A 118 -13.74 -14.23 26.53
N HIS A 119 -14.63 -13.57 25.79
CA HIS A 119 -15.09 -14.04 24.50
C HIS A 119 -13.93 -14.22 23.50
N TYR A 120 -12.95 -13.32 23.51
CA TYR A 120 -11.88 -13.28 22.52
C TYR A 120 -10.55 -13.86 23.02
N THR A 121 -10.29 -13.81 24.32
CA THR A 121 -8.98 -14.17 24.89
C THR A 121 -9.07 -14.66 26.34
N ASP A 122 -8.02 -15.31 26.83
CA ASP A 122 -7.91 -15.79 28.22
C ASP A 122 -7.66 -14.67 29.24
N ASP A 123 -7.42 -15.01 30.51
CA ASP A 123 -7.15 -14.11 31.65
C ASP A 123 -7.98 -12.82 31.68
N ALA A 124 -9.26 -12.92 31.31
CA ALA A 124 -10.11 -11.76 31.05
C ALA A 124 -10.15 -10.76 32.21
N ALA A 125 -10.16 -11.27 33.44
CA ALA A 125 -10.14 -10.47 34.66
C ALA A 125 -8.85 -9.64 34.79
N ALA A 126 -7.68 -10.25 34.58
CA ALA A 126 -6.40 -9.56 34.62
C ALA A 126 -6.23 -8.56 33.46
N ARG A 127 -6.72 -8.92 32.26
CA ARG A 127 -6.72 -8.03 31.09
C ARG A 127 -7.62 -6.82 31.29
N PHE A 128 -8.82 -7.03 31.86
CA PHE A 128 -9.72 -5.95 32.24
C PHE A 128 -9.09 -5.04 33.32
N LEU A 129 -8.41 -5.61 34.32
CA LEU A 129 -7.69 -4.81 35.32
C LEU A 129 -6.62 -3.92 34.69
N ARG A 130 -5.88 -4.39 33.67
CA ARG A 130 -4.95 -3.51 32.94
C ARG A 130 -5.64 -2.32 32.29
N PHE A 131 -6.82 -2.52 31.69
CA PHE A 131 -7.62 -1.41 31.17
C PHE A 131 -8.07 -0.48 32.28
N ARG A 132 -8.61 -1.04 33.38
CA ARG A 132 -9.06 -0.28 34.54
C ARG A 132 -7.94 0.58 35.15
N ASP A 133 -6.74 0.05 35.23
CA ASP A 133 -5.56 0.70 35.82
C ASP A 133 -4.81 1.61 34.84
N THR A 134 -5.20 1.62 33.56
CA THR A 134 -4.63 2.52 32.55
C THR A 134 -5.02 3.96 32.86
N ARG A 135 -4.05 4.86 32.90
CA ARG A 135 -4.30 6.30 33.06
C ARG A 135 -4.46 6.95 31.69
N VAL A 136 -5.63 7.53 31.42
CA VAL A 136 -5.96 8.11 30.11
C VAL A 136 -6.12 9.62 30.20
N ALA A 137 -5.37 10.37 29.40
CA ALA A 137 -5.60 11.81 29.23
C ALA A 137 -6.44 12.03 27.97
N VAL A 138 -7.52 12.81 28.06
CA VAL A 138 -8.40 13.18 26.94
C VAL A 138 -8.27 14.67 26.68
N LEU A 139 -7.41 15.04 25.72
CA LEU A 139 -7.08 16.42 25.38
C LEU A 139 -8.06 16.96 24.33
N GLY A 140 -9.11 17.61 24.80
CA GLY A 140 -10.07 18.35 23.99
C GLY A 140 -11.08 19.06 24.88
N ASP A 141 -11.79 20.04 24.31
CA ASP A 141 -12.81 20.85 24.99
C ASP A 141 -14.21 20.69 24.35
N ASP A 142 -14.37 19.73 23.45
CA ASP A 142 -15.55 19.50 22.61
C ASP A 142 -16.49 18.38 23.10
N GLU A 143 -17.64 18.20 22.43
CA GLU A 143 -18.56 17.09 22.72
C GLU A 143 -17.92 15.71 22.52
N LEU A 144 -16.95 15.62 21.61
CA LEU A 144 -16.21 14.39 21.33
C LEU A 144 -15.34 13.98 22.52
N ALA A 145 -14.56 14.91 23.09
CA ALA A 145 -13.77 14.68 24.30
C ALA A 145 -14.63 14.17 25.46
N ARG A 146 -15.79 14.80 25.69
CA ARG A 146 -16.76 14.36 26.69
C ARG A 146 -17.21 12.92 26.45
N TRP A 147 -17.64 12.58 25.23
CA TRP A 147 -18.13 11.24 24.94
C TRP A 147 -17.03 10.19 25.07
N ALA A 148 -15.78 10.52 24.72
CA ALA A 148 -14.62 9.66 24.96
C ALA A 148 -14.41 9.43 26.46
N ALA A 149 -14.38 10.49 27.27
CA ALA A 149 -14.25 10.38 28.73
C ALA A 149 -15.38 9.55 29.35
N LEU A 150 -16.63 9.82 28.97
CA LEU A 150 -17.80 9.07 29.46
C LEU A 150 -17.73 7.59 29.05
N SER A 151 -17.31 7.30 27.82
CA SER A 151 -17.16 5.93 27.33
C SER A 151 -16.09 5.15 28.09
N LEU A 152 -14.93 5.77 28.36
CA LEU A 152 -13.86 5.18 29.16
C LEU A 152 -14.36 4.78 30.57
N ILE A 153 -15.05 5.70 31.23
CA ILE A 153 -15.59 5.52 32.59
C ILE A 153 -16.65 4.41 32.61
N ARG A 154 -17.61 4.46 31.67
CA ARG A 154 -18.68 3.45 31.57
C ARG A 154 -18.18 2.05 31.26
N ASN A 155 -17.03 1.95 30.58
CA ASN A 155 -16.38 0.67 30.31
C ASN A 155 -15.43 0.24 31.44
N GLY A 156 -15.15 1.09 32.43
CA GLY A 156 -14.46 0.70 33.66
C GLY A 156 -13.05 1.26 33.86
N CYS A 157 -12.60 2.20 33.03
CA CYS A 157 -11.36 2.95 33.24
C CYS A 157 -11.44 3.73 34.56
N ALA A 158 -10.46 3.55 35.45
CA ALA A 158 -10.50 4.16 36.79
C ALA A 158 -9.73 5.48 36.89
N ALA A 159 -8.97 5.88 35.87
CA ALA A 159 -8.18 7.11 35.89
C ALA A 159 -8.28 7.84 34.55
N VAL A 160 -9.04 8.94 34.54
CA VAL A 160 -9.23 9.80 33.37
C VAL A 160 -8.84 11.23 33.73
N ALA A 161 -8.07 11.88 32.86
CA ALA A 161 -7.66 13.27 33.03
C ALA A 161 -8.15 14.11 31.85
N VAL A 162 -8.63 15.32 32.12
CA VAL A 162 -9.21 16.23 31.11
C VAL A 162 -8.70 17.67 31.29
N PRO A 163 -8.54 18.48 30.22
CA PRO A 163 -8.18 19.89 30.35
C PRO A 163 -9.23 20.70 31.11
N ALA A 164 -8.79 21.67 31.92
CA ALA A 164 -9.72 22.59 32.62
C ALA A 164 -10.68 23.34 31.66
N ALA A 165 -10.26 23.56 30.41
CA ALA A 165 -11.08 24.23 29.40
C ALA A 165 -12.40 23.50 29.08
N ILE A 166 -12.47 22.18 29.27
CA ILE A 166 -13.70 21.41 29.04
C ILE A 166 -14.82 21.78 30.03
N GLU A 167 -14.50 22.45 31.15
CA GLU A 167 -15.50 22.82 32.16
C GLU A 167 -16.19 24.17 31.88
N VAL A 168 -15.80 24.92 30.84
CA VAL A 168 -16.30 26.29 30.59
C VAL A 168 -17.49 26.29 29.59
N PRO A 169 -18.69 26.84 29.90
CA PRO A 169 -19.98 26.46 29.28
C PRO A 169 -20.57 27.47 28.24
N PRO A 170 -21.69 27.15 27.53
CA PRO A 170 -22.56 25.97 27.64
C PRO A 170 -22.72 25.21 26.31
N GLY A 171 -22.29 23.95 26.24
CA GLY A 171 -22.57 23.10 25.07
C GLY A 171 -22.11 21.66 25.24
N ASN A 172 -20.96 21.46 25.87
CA ASN A 172 -20.36 20.13 26.00
C ASN A 172 -20.89 19.30 27.18
N ARG A 173 -21.88 19.73 27.98
CA ARG A 173 -22.55 18.91 29.03
C ARG A 173 -21.59 18.02 29.87
N PHE A 174 -20.40 18.50 30.22
CA PHE A 174 -19.36 17.69 30.88
C PHE A 174 -19.79 17.17 32.26
N GLY A 175 -20.73 17.84 32.93
CA GLY A 175 -21.29 17.38 34.21
C GLY A 175 -21.80 15.94 34.22
N GLU A 176 -22.24 15.40 33.07
CA GLU A 176 -22.64 13.98 32.95
C GLU A 176 -21.48 13.00 33.22
N VAL A 177 -20.25 13.40 32.90
CA VAL A 177 -19.03 12.61 33.18
C VAL A 177 -18.78 12.57 34.69
N THR A 178 -18.89 13.72 35.36
CA THR A 178 -18.74 13.84 36.80
C THR A 178 -19.82 13.05 37.55
N GLU A 179 -21.07 13.16 37.12
CA GLU A 179 -22.21 12.41 37.69
C GLU A 179 -22.00 10.88 37.58
N GLU A 180 -21.57 10.38 36.43
CA GLU A 180 -21.28 8.95 36.25
C GLU A 180 -20.11 8.48 37.14
N ALA A 181 -19.05 9.29 37.25
CA ALA A 181 -17.90 8.98 38.11
C ALA A 181 -18.28 8.95 39.59
N GLU A 182 -19.14 9.88 40.04
CA GLU A 182 -19.69 9.90 41.40
C GLU A 182 -20.58 8.70 41.68
N GLN A 183 -21.45 8.34 40.72
CA GLN A 183 -22.29 7.16 40.83
C GLN A 183 -21.45 5.87 40.96
N LEU A 184 -20.44 5.68 40.11
CA LEU A 184 -19.56 4.52 40.18
C LEU A 184 -18.77 4.47 41.50
N ARG A 185 -18.34 5.62 42.02
CA ARG A 185 -17.71 5.71 43.34
C ARG A 185 -18.66 5.24 44.44
N ALA A 186 -19.93 5.64 44.40
CA ALA A 186 -20.96 5.20 45.34
C ALA A 186 -21.25 3.69 45.24
N GLU A 187 -21.10 3.11 44.04
CA GLU A 187 -21.23 1.67 43.77
C GLU A 187 -19.97 0.85 44.12
N GLY A 188 -18.95 1.46 44.74
CA GLY A 188 -17.71 0.77 45.13
C GLY A 188 -16.69 0.60 44.00
N CYS A 189 -16.88 1.32 42.89
CA CYS A 189 -16.04 1.31 41.70
C CYS A 189 -15.40 2.70 41.47
N PRO A 190 -14.50 3.18 42.35
CA PRO A 190 -14.00 4.55 42.28
C PRO A 190 -13.31 4.87 40.95
N VAL A 191 -13.48 6.12 40.52
CA VAL A 191 -12.86 6.73 39.34
C VAL A 191 -12.17 8.02 39.77
N ALA A 192 -10.89 8.17 39.47
CA ALA A 192 -10.16 9.42 39.54
C ALA A 192 -10.41 10.20 38.25
N LEU A 193 -11.01 11.39 38.40
CA LEU A 193 -11.22 12.33 37.32
C LEU A 193 -10.36 13.56 37.63
N ASP A 194 -9.21 13.66 36.99
CA ASP A 194 -8.21 14.70 37.23
C ASP A 194 -8.37 15.83 36.22
N VAL A 195 -8.13 17.07 36.66
CA VAL A 195 -8.11 18.25 35.79
C VAL A 195 -6.66 18.59 35.45
N LEU A 196 -6.36 18.69 34.16
CA LEU A 196 -5.04 19.05 33.64
C LEU A 196 -4.94 20.58 33.47
N GLU A 197 -3.89 21.15 34.03
CA GLU A 197 -3.50 22.55 33.81
C GLU A 197 -2.43 22.60 32.71
N SER A 198 -2.62 23.43 31.69
CA SER A 198 -1.62 23.60 30.61
C SER A 198 -0.44 24.44 31.09
N GLY A 199 0.72 24.28 30.42
CA GLY A 199 1.89 25.14 30.64
C GLY A 199 1.65 26.63 30.30
N PRO A 200 2.70 27.48 30.37
CA PRO A 200 2.60 28.93 30.18
C PRO A 200 2.17 29.37 28.78
N ALA A 201 2.19 28.48 27.77
CA ALA A 201 1.52 28.68 26.49
C ALA A 201 0.05 28.24 26.63
N LEU A 202 -0.88 29.21 26.61
CA LEU A 202 -2.31 29.00 26.82
C LEU A 202 -2.86 27.83 25.97
N GLY A 203 -3.17 26.71 26.62
CA GLY A 203 -3.86 25.56 26.01
C GLY A 203 -2.97 24.51 25.33
N GLU A 204 -1.64 24.59 25.44
CA GLU A 204 -0.73 23.55 24.96
C GLU A 204 -0.33 22.58 26.08
N PHE A 205 -0.42 21.28 25.81
CA PHE A 205 0.11 20.24 26.67
C PHE A 205 1.36 19.60 26.05
N GLY A 206 2.45 19.60 26.80
CA GLY A 206 3.64 18.81 26.49
C GLY A 206 3.65 17.46 27.19
N TRP A 207 4.58 16.58 26.82
CA TRP A 207 4.75 15.28 27.49
C TRP A 207 5.10 15.40 28.98
N ASP A 208 5.71 16.51 29.40
CA ASP A 208 6.00 16.80 30.81
C ASP A 208 4.71 17.00 31.62
N ASP A 209 3.72 17.70 31.07
CA ASP A 209 2.39 17.91 31.70
C ASP A 209 1.60 16.60 31.77
N LEU A 210 1.88 15.67 30.85
CA LEU A 210 1.21 14.37 30.73
C LEU A 210 1.93 13.25 31.49
N THR A 211 2.87 13.59 32.37
CA THR A 211 3.63 12.61 33.16
C THR A 211 2.71 11.66 33.91
N GLY A 212 2.85 10.36 33.63
CA GLY A 212 2.07 9.31 34.29
C GLY A 212 0.83 8.83 33.54
N HIS A 213 0.46 9.42 32.40
CA HIS A 213 -0.67 8.97 31.57
C HIS A 213 -0.23 8.01 30.48
N ASP A 214 -0.79 6.80 30.42
CA ASP A 214 -0.33 5.72 29.54
C ASP A 214 -0.88 5.84 28.11
N VAL A 215 -2.03 6.49 27.97
CA VAL A 215 -2.71 6.76 26.70
C VAL A 215 -3.17 8.21 26.68
N VAL A 216 -2.91 8.90 25.57
CA VAL A 216 -3.35 10.26 25.32
C VAL A 216 -4.29 10.24 24.11
N LEU A 217 -5.53 10.65 24.31
CA LEU A 217 -6.48 10.94 23.24
C LEU A 217 -6.43 12.43 22.95
N VAL A 218 -6.44 12.83 21.68
CA VAL A 218 -6.51 14.25 21.28
C VAL A 218 -7.71 14.46 20.38
N THR A 219 -8.54 15.45 20.68
CA THR A 219 -9.78 15.79 19.95
C THR A 219 -9.92 17.32 19.77
N GLY A 220 -11.03 17.76 19.16
CA GLY A 220 -11.38 19.17 19.06
C GLY A 220 -10.74 19.92 17.88
N GLU A 221 -11.18 21.16 17.68
CA GLU A 221 -10.72 22.05 16.59
C GLU A 221 -9.21 22.32 16.66
N ARG A 222 -8.67 22.39 17.88
CA ARG A 222 -7.22 22.55 18.13
C ARG A 222 -6.45 21.22 18.09
N GLY A 223 -7.15 20.11 17.84
CA GLY A 223 -6.61 18.77 17.80
C GLY A 223 -5.36 18.66 16.91
N PRO A 224 -5.39 19.04 15.62
CA PRO A 224 -4.22 18.98 14.75
C PRO A 224 -2.96 19.63 15.33
N TRP A 225 -3.12 20.78 15.97
CA TRP A 225 -2.00 21.51 16.57
C TRP A 225 -1.44 20.80 17.80
N GLN A 226 -2.31 20.36 18.71
CA GLN A 226 -1.92 19.58 19.88
C GLN A 226 -1.32 18.21 19.51
N ILE A 227 -1.82 17.58 18.44
CA ILE A 227 -1.26 16.35 17.89
C ILE A 227 0.15 16.60 17.36
N ALA A 228 0.35 17.66 16.56
CA ALA A 228 1.66 18.00 16.02
C ALA A 228 2.69 18.27 17.14
N ALA A 229 2.28 18.95 18.22
CA ALA A 229 3.13 19.22 19.39
C ALA A 229 3.55 17.94 20.15
N LEU A 230 2.69 16.91 20.19
CA LEU A 230 2.97 15.65 20.90
C LEU A 230 3.58 14.55 20.02
N ALA A 231 3.33 14.62 18.71
CA ALA A 231 3.75 13.60 17.74
C ALA A 231 5.27 13.45 17.72
N ASP A 232 6.00 14.56 17.87
CA ASP A 232 7.44 14.55 18.03
C ASP A 232 7.80 14.23 19.50
N GLY A 233 8.49 13.11 19.70
CA GLY A 233 9.08 12.78 21.00
C GLY A 233 8.22 11.94 21.95
N ILE A 234 7.29 11.12 21.43
CA ILE A 234 6.50 10.17 22.24
C ILE A 234 7.42 9.34 23.17
N PRO A 235 7.24 9.42 24.50
CA PRO A 235 8.05 8.66 25.45
C PRO A 235 7.81 7.15 25.34
N ALA A 236 8.80 6.35 25.75
CA ALA A 236 8.66 4.90 25.74
C ALA A 236 7.48 4.45 26.63
N GLY A 237 6.69 3.50 26.14
CA GLY A 237 5.49 2.99 26.83
C GLY A 237 4.27 3.91 26.80
N ARG A 238 4.37 5.09 26.17
CA ARG A 238 3.25 6.02 25.98
C ARG A 238 2.63 5.85 24.60
N ARG A 239 1.33 6.11 24.51
CA ARG A 239 0.51 5.94 23.30
C ARG A 239 -0.30 7.21 23.05
N LEU A 240 -0.35 7.64 21.81
CA LEU A 240 -1.13 8.79 21.34
C LEU A 240 -2.13 8.31 20.30
N VAL A 241 -3.42 8.60 20.50
CA VAL A 241 -4.49 8.29 19.54
C VAL A 241 -5.20 9.61 19.16
N PRO A 242 -4.94 10.13 17.96
CA PRO A 242 -5.57 11.35 17.49
C PRO A 242 -6.99 11.09 16.96
N ALA A 243 -7.91 12.02 17.19
CA ALA A 243 -9.16 12.17 16.45
C ALA A 243 -9.29 13.62 15.98
N TRP A 244 -9.42 13.81 14.68
CA TRP A 244 -9.31 15.12 14.05
C TRP A 244 -10.19 15.18 12.81
N THR A 245 -10.48 16.37 12.33
CA THR A 245 -11.30 16.59 11.13
C THR A 245 -10.44 16.87 9.91
N PHE A 246 -10.86 16.37 8.76
CA PHE A 246 -10.28 16.66 7.46
C PHE A 246 -11.40 16.77 6.44
N GLY A 247 -11.64 17.98 5.92
CA GLY A 247 -12.78 18.25 5.04
C GLY A 247 -14.11 17.84 5.69
N GLY A 248 -14.88 17.04 4.96
CA GLY A 248 -16.17 16.47 5.39
C GLY A 248 -16.05 15.20 6.26
N SER A 249 -14.88 14.84 6.78
CA SER A 249 -14.68 13.59 7.52
C SER A 249 -14.05 13.78 8.90
N VAL A 250 -14.38 12.87 9.82
CA VAL A 250 -13.64 12.65 11.07
C VAL A 250 -12.66 11.49 10.87
N VAL A 251 -11.41 11.71 11.24
CA VAL A 251 -10.32 10.75 11.11
C VAL A 251 -9.84 10.37 12.52
N VAL A 252 -9.85 9.07 12.81
CA VAL A 252 -9.30 8.50 14.04
C VAL A 252 -8.05 7.69 13.71
N GLY A 253 -6.97 7.94 14.44
CA GLY A 253 -5.68 7.31 14.23
C GLY A 253 -4.71 8.12 13.38
N PRO A 254 -3.48 7.59 13.17
CA PRO A 254 -3.07 6.26 13.62
C PRO A 254 -2.76 6.21 15.12
N LEU A 255 -2.76 5.02 15.72
CA LEU A 255 -2.14 4.78 17.02
C LEU A 255 -0.64 5.06 16.91
N MET A 256 -0.17 6.04 17.66
CA MET A 256 1.22 6.48 17.65
C MET A 256 1.93 6.09 18.95
N THR A 257 3.11 5.50 18.79
CA THR A 257 4.08 5.17 19.82
C THR A 257 5.45 5.67 19.38
N ARG A 258 6.47 5.55 20.25
CA ARG A 258 7.85 5.85 19.88
C ARG A 258 8.32 5.10 18.62
N ASP A 259 7.84 3.87 18.45
CA ASP A 259 8.29 2.92 17.44
C ASP A 259 7.31 2.79 16.26
N SER A 260 6.26 3.62 16.21
CA SER A 260 5.29 3.60 15.12
C SER A 260 5.95 4.00 13.79
N THR A 261 5.63 3.24 12.74
CA THR A 261 6.15 3.47 11.38
C THR A 261 5.32 4.53 10.64
N GLY A 262 3.99 4.51 10.80
CA GLY A 262 3.08 5.58 10.35
C GLY A 262 2.79 6.59 11.47
N CYS A 263 2.75 7.88 11.13
CA CYS A 263 2.41 8.95 12.06
C CYS A 263 1.27 9.83 11.53
N TRP A 264 0.77 10.73 12.35
CA TRP A 264 -0.26 11.70 11.96
C TRP A 264 0.16 12.55 10.73
N THR A 265 1.43 12.95 10.63
CA THR A 265 1.92 13.67 9.44
C THR A 265 1.84 12.82 8.17
N CYS A 266 2.05 11.50 8.25
CA CYS A 266 1.81 10.60 7.12
C CYS A 266 0.34 10.62 6.72
N ALA A 267 -0.58 10.53 7.68
CA ALA A 267 -2.02 10.58 7.44
C ALA A 267 -2.42 11.90 6.76
N ALA A 268 -1.97 13.04 7.30
CA ALA A 268 -2.21 14.36 6.73
C ALA A 268 -1.67 14.51 5.29
N LEU A 269 -0.48 13.95 5.00
CA LEU A 269 0.08 13.97 3.64
C LEU A 269 -0.70 13.09 2.66
N ARG A 270 -1.18 11.92 3.09
CA ARG A 270 -2.00 11.02 2.24
C ARG A 270 -3.36 11.63 1.95
N LEU A 271 -4.07 12.04 2.99
CA LEU A 271 -5.38 12.67 2.88
C LEU A 271 -5.30 13.97 2.07
N GLY A 272 -4.27 14.79 2.29
CA GLY A 272 -4.07 16.02 1.51
C GLY A 272 -3.70 15.78 0.04
N ALA A 273 -3.06 14.66 -0.28
CA ALA A 273 -2.77 14.29 -1.66
C ALA A 273 -4.01 13.70 -2.35
N ASN A 274 -4.79 12.88 -1.66
CA ASN A 274 -5.88 12.11 -2.25
C ASN A 274 -7.25 12.82 -2.20
N GLY A 275 -7.48 13.67 -1.21
CA GLY A 275 -8.66 14.49 -1.04
C GLY A 275 -8.59 15.85 -1.75
N GLU A 276 -9.44 16.77 -1.32
CA GLU A 276 -9.53 18.11 -1.91
C GLU A 276 -8.37 19.01 -1.49
N ALA A 277 -7.86 19.80 -2.43
CA ALA A 277 -6.72 20.70 -2.17
C ALA A 277 -7.07 21.80 -1.16
N GLY A 278 -8.35 22.20 -1.09
CA GLY A 278 -8.87 23.17 -0.11
C GLY A 278 -8.74 22.64 1.32
N ASP A 279 -9.21 21.42 1.57
CA ASP A 279 -9.14 20.79 2.90
C ASP A 279 -7.70 20.64 3.40
N ALA A 280 -6.79 20.27 2.49
CA ALA A 280 -5.37 20.23 2.79
C ALA A 280 -4.82 21.62 3.15
N ALA A 281 -5.18 22.65 2.37
CA ALA A 281 -4.76 24.02 2.64
C ALA A 281 -5.30 24.54 3.98
N ASP A 282 -6.54 24.20 4.32
CA ASP A 282 -7.16 24.57 5.60
C ASP A 282 -6.45 23.90 6.78
N LEU A 283 -6.13 22.60 6.68
CA LEU A 283 -5.37 21.88 7.70
C LEU A 283 -3.97 22.50 7.92
N TRP A 284 -3.19 22.64 6.84
CA TRP A 284 -1.83 23.16 6.93
C TRP A 284 -1.81 24.65 7.29
N GLY A 285 -2.80 25.41 6.83
CA GLY A 285 -3.01 26.81 7.21
C GLY A 285 -3.32 26.95 8.70
N ALA A 286 -4.18 26.09 9.25
CA ALA A 286 -4.47 26.06 10.67
C ALA A 286 -3.22 25.76 11.52
N LEU A 287 -2.36 24.83 11.08
CA LEU A 287 -1.09 24.57 11.77
C LEU A 287 -0.09 25.73 11.68
N ALA A 288 0.01 26.37 10.51
CA ALA A 288 1.03 27.40 10.26
C ALA A 288 0.65 28.77 10.86
N VAL A 289 -0.65 29.10 10.89
CA VAL A 289 -1.17 30.39 11.36
C VAL A 289 -1.75 30.27 12.77
N GLY A 290 -2.29 29.11 13.12
CA GLY A 290 -2.87 28.82 14.42
C GLY A 290 -1.82 28.60 15.49
N GLY A 291 -1.19 29.69 15.95
CA GLY A 291 -0.56 29.67 17.26
C GLY A 291 -1.61 29.57 18.38
N ALA A 292 -1.17 29.29 19.60
CA ALA A 292 -1.99 29.18 20.83
C ALA A 292 -2.98 30.34 21.09
N GLY A 293 -2.84 31.47 20.39
CA GLY A 293 -3.70 32.65 20.49
C GLY A 293 -4.75 32.82 19.37
N ALA A 294 -4.89 31.87 18.43
CA ALA A 294 -5.90 31.97 17.39
C ALA A 294 -7.32 31.78 17.99
N PRO A 295 -8.28 32.66 17.67
CA PRO A 295 -9.66 32.53 18.17
C PRO A 295 -10.29 31.23 17.64
N ALA A 296 -11.01 30.53 18.52
CA ALA A 296 -11.86 29.40 18.12
C ALA A 296 -12.83 29.86 17.02
N GLY A 297 -12.94 29.08 15.93
CA GLY A 297 -13.67 29.47 14.72
C GLY A 297 -12.91 30.29 13.67
N ALA A 298 -11.60 30.50 13.80
CA ALA A 298 -10.77 31.11 12.74
C ALA A 298 -10.19 30.08 11.73
N GLY A 299 -10.37 28.78 11.98
CA GLY A 299 -10.07 27.73 11.01
C GLY A 299 -11.15 27.70 9.94
N ALA A 300 -10.75 27.91 8.68
CA ALA A 300 -11.64 27.71 7.56
C ALA A 300 -12.11 26.25 7.52
N GLY A 301 -13.43 26.04 7.42
CA GLY A 301 -13.99 24.86 6.74
C GLY A 301 -14.30 23.59 7.54
N THR A 302 -13.64 23.26 8.66
CA THR A 302 -13.90 21.95 9.30
C THR A 302 -15.06 22.03 10.29
N GLY A 303 -16.19 21.38 9.98
CA GLY A 303 -17.38 21.36 10.84
C GLY A 303 -17.10 20.78 12.23
N ALA A 304 -17.64 21.40 13.27
CA ALA A 304 -17.57 20.87 14.63
C ALA A 304 -18.29 19.52 14.72
N VAL A 305 -17.64 18.52 15.31
CA VAL A 305 -18.22 17.19 15.53
C VAL A 305 -19.18 17.27 16.71
N GLY A 306 -20.49 17.23 16.44
CA GLY A 306 -21.53 17.38 17.47
C GLY A 306 -22.59 16.27 17.43
N GLY A 307 -23.44 16.24 18.46
CA GLY A 307 -24.65 15.42 18.50
C GLY A 307 -24.36 13.91 18.46
N PRO A 308 -25.16 13.12 17.69
CA PRO A 308 -24.97 11.67 17.60
C PRO A 308 -23.60 11.26 17.06
N LEU A 309 -23.02 12.03 16.13
CA LEU A 309 -21.70 11.72 15.56
C LEU A 309 -20.60 11.81 16.63
N ALA A 310 -20.62 12.86 17.47
CA ALA A 310 -19.71 12.96 18.60
C ALA A 310 -19.84 11.77 19.57
N ALA A 311 -21.07 11.27 19.78
CA ALA A 311 -21.30 10.08 20.58
C ALA A 311 -20.73 8.81 19.93
N MET A 312 -20.89 8.65 18.62
CA MET A 312 -20.35 7.51 17.88
C MET A 312 -18.82 7.48 17.95
N VAL A 313 -18.16 8.57 17.56
CA VAL A 313 -16.69 8.66 17.53
C VAL A 313 -16.11 8.63 18.95
N GLY A 314 -16.76 9.27 19.93
CA GLY A 314 -16.30 9.24 21.32
C GLY A 314 -16.37 7.84 21.93
N ASN A 315 -17.44 7.08 21.63
CA ASN A 315 -17.50 5.67 22.04
C ASN A 315 -16.48 4.80 21.32
N LEU A 316 -16.23 5.06 20.03
CA LEU A 316 -15.16 4.41 19.28
C LEU A 316 -13.81 4.64 19.94
N LEU A 317 -13.48 5.87 20.35
CA LEU A 317 -12.23 6.20 21.03
C LEU A 317 -12.10 5.46 22.38
N GLY A 318 -13.15 5.46 23.20
CA GLY A 318 -13.15 4.71 24.46
C GLY A 318 -12.95 3.20 24.24
N TYR A 319 -13.60 2.65 23.21
CA TYR A 319 -13.46 1.25 22.83
C TYR A 319 -12.07 0.93 22.23
N GLU A 320 -11.46 1.87 21.51
CA GLU A 320 -10.11 1.71 21.00
C GLU A 320 -9.08 1.59 22.13
N VAL A 321 -9.19 2.42 23.18
CA VAL A 321 -8.37 2.26 24.39
C VAL A 321 -8.64 0.93 25.09
N PHE A 322 -9.90 0.48 25.12
CA PHE A 322 -10.26 -0.83 25.67
C PHE A 322 -9.58 -1.97 24.90
N ARG A 323 -9.63 -1.98 23.56
CA ARG A 323 -8.92 -2.96 22.72
C ARG A 323 -7.41 -2.94 22.98
N LEU A 324 -6.82 -1.74 22.92
CA LEU A 324 -5.39 -1.49 23.08
C LEU A 324 -4.80 -2.00 24.39
N THR A 325 -5.55 -1.96 25.48
CA THR A 325 -5.05 -2.28 26.83
C THR A 325 -5.44 -3.68 27.29
N THR A 326 -6.63 -4.16 26.91
CA THR A 326 -7.07 -5.52 27.20
C THR A 326 -6.39 -6.54 26.27
N GLY A 327 -6.13 -6.18 25.02
CA GLY A 327 -5.69 -7.12 23.98
C GLY A 327 -6.76 -8.14 23.60
N ALA A 328 -8.04 -7.85 23.86
CA ALA A 328 -9.16 -8.70 23.43
C ALA A 328 -9.24 -8.77 21.90
N LEU A 329 -8.99 -7.65 21.23
CA LEU A 329 -8.80 -7.53 19.80
C LEU A 329 -7.59 -6.62 19.55
N PRO A 330 -6.93 -6.72 18.38
CA PRO A 330 -5.98 -5.72 17.94
C PRO A 330 -6.61 -4.32 17.95
N ALA A 331 -5.80 -3.29 18.20
CA ALA A 331 -6.24 -1.91 18.10
C ALA A 331 -6.52 -1.61 16.62
N GLU A 332 -7.68 -1.01 16.32
CA GLU A 332 -8.13 -0.79 14.94
C GLU A 332 -7.39 0.38 14.28
N THR A 333 -6.77 1.25 15.07
CA THR A 333 -5.93 2.36 14.59
C THR A 333 -4.46 1.99 14.52
N GLU A 334 -4.08 0.75 14.86
CA GLU A 334 -2.72 0.25 14.71
C GLU A 334 -2.37 0.11 13.22
N ASN A 335 -1.50 1.00 12.72
CA ASN A 335 -1.14 1.11 11.30
C ASN A 335 -2.33 1.36 10.36
N GLN A 336 -3.43 1.91 10.86
CA GLN A 336 -4.63 2.21 10.09
C GLN A 336 -5.26 3.55 10.50
N LEU A 337 -6.09 4.08 9.61
CA LEU A 337 -6.98 5.21 9.85
C LEU A 337 -8.43 4.72 9.80
N ILE A 338 -9.23 5.15 10.77
CA ILE A 338 -10.68 5.04 10.66
C ILE A 338 -11.19 6.39 10.18
N ILE A 339 -11.83 6.41 9.02
CA ILE A 339 -12.32 7.62 8.35
C ILE A 339 -13.83 7.52 8.29
N GLN A 340 -14.50 8.48 8.92
CA GLN A 340 -15.95 8.56 8.96
C GLN A 340 -16.43 9.82 8.25
N ASP A 341 -17.25 9.66 7.21
CA ASP A 341 -17.94 10.77 6.56
C ASP A 341 -18.97 11.39 7.51
N MET A 342 -18.97 12.72 7.62
CA MET A 342 -19.83 13.41 8.58
C MET A 342 -21.29 13.51 8.13
N ASP A 343 -21.56 13.41 6.82
CA ASP A 343 -22.90 13.55 6.24
C ASP A 343 -23.57 12.18 6.05
N SER A 344 -22.88 11.21 5.45
CA SER A 344 -23.40 9.86 5.20
C SER A 344 -23.26 8.93 6.40
N LEU A 345 -22.35 9.24 7.33
CA LEU A 345 -21.91 8.39 8.44
C LEU A 345 -21.21 7.10 8.00
N ASP A 346 -20.88 6.97 6.70
CA ASP A 346 -20.10 5.84 6.20
C ASP A 346 -18.72 5.85 6.87
N THR A 347 -18.28 4.67 7.26
CA THR A 347 -17.01 4.49 7.97
C THR A 347 -16.16 3.47 7.22
N VAL A 348 -14.92 3.84 6.93
CA VAL A 348 -13.92 2.96 6.34
C VAL A 348 -12.69 2.88 7.23
N ALA A 349 -12.04 1.72 7.27
CA ALA A 349 -10.74 1.53 7.89
C ALA A 349 -9.71 1.30 6.78
N GLU A 350 -8.74 2.18 6.66
CA GLU A 350 -7.71 2.12 5.61
C GLU A 350 -6.31 1.99 6.22
N PRO A 351 -5.45 1.10 5.69
CA PRO A 351 -4.06 0.99 6.14
C PRO A 351 -3.28 2.30 5.89
N LEU A 352 -2.45 2.69 6.86
CA LEU A 352 -1.57 3.85 6.75
C LEU A 352 -0.13 3.42 6.58
N LEU A 353 0.39 3.62 5.37
CA LEU A 353 1.80 3.38 5.06
C LEU A 353 2.66 4.64 5.32
N PRO A 354 3.91 4.48 5.80
CA PRO A 354 4.82 5.60 6.04
C PRO A 354 5.00 6.43 4.77
N HIS A 355 4.72 7.72 4.83
CA HIS A 355 4.84 8.59 3.67
C HIS A 355 6.31 8.97 3.44
N PRO A 356 6.88 8.81 2.23
CA PRO A 356 8.31 9.01 1.99
C PRO A 356 8.77 10.46 2.14
N ARG A 357 7.86 11.43 2.05
CA ARG A 357 8.11 12.86 2.37
C ARG A 357 7.91 13.23 3.84
N CYS A 358 7.55 12.30 4.72
CA CYS A 358 7.30 12.63 6.11
C CYS A 358 8.60 13.04 6.81
N PRO A 359 8.71 14.26 7.38
CA PRO A 359 9.93 14.69 8.07
C PRO A 359 10.13 13.98 9.42
N ALA A 360 9.05 13.49 10.05
CA ALA A 360 9.10 12.86 11.38
C ALA A 360 9.56 11.40 11.33
N CYS A 361 8.85 10.55 10.55
CA CYS A 361 9.17 9.12 10.47
C CYS A 361 9.78 8.68 9.13
N GLY A 362 9.79 9.53 8.10
CA GLY A 362 10.33 9.17 6.78
C GLY A 362 11.83 8.86 6.82
N ALA A 363 12.61 9.56 7.65
CA ALA A 363 14.02 9.26 7.88
C ALA A 363 14.24 7.91 8.58
N ARG A 364 13.37 7.55 9.54
CA ARG A 364 13.43 6.26 10.27
C ARG A 364 12.98 5.08 9.40
N ALA A 365 12.08 5.31 8.44
CA ALA A 365 11.66 4.30 7.48
C ALA A 365 12.75 3.98 6.43
N GLY A 366 13.78 4.83 6.32
CA GLY A 366 14.96 4.61 5.48
C GLY A 366 16.00 3.64 6.06
N ASP A 367 15.88 3.25 7.33
CA ASP A 367 16.79 2.28 8.00
C ASP A 367 16.46 0.81 7.66
N VAL A 368 15.49 0.55 6.77
CA VAL A 368 15.35 -0.78 6.16
C VAL A 368 16.64 -1.05 5.39
N PRO A 369 17.39 -2.15 5.68
CA PRO A 369 18.63 -2.43 4.99
C PRO A 369 18.41 -2.35 3.48
N ASP A 370 19.19 -1.50 2.80
CA ASP A 370 19.27 -1.41 1.35
C ASP A 370 19.86 -2.72 0.79
N ALA A 371 19.06 -3.78 0.85
CA ALA A 371 19.32 -5.06 0.21
C ALA A 371 18.94 -5.02 -1.28
N GLY A 372 18.48 -3.86 -1.79
CA GLY A 372 17.91 -3.73 -3.12
C GLY A 372 18.96 -3.68 -4.24
N ALA A 373 20.08 -2.99 -4.03
CA ALA A 373 21.17 -2.91 -5.02
C ALA A 373 22.36 -3.84 -4.72
N ALA A 374 22.58 -4.21 -3.46
CA ALA A 374 23.73 -5.01 -3.05
C ALA A 374 23.69 -6.40 -3.70
N GLY A 375 24.60 -6.65 -4.64
CA GLY A 375 24.71 -7.93 -5.35
C GLY A 375 23.89 -8.04 -6.64
N LEU A 376 23.26 -6.96 -7.11
CA LEU A 376 22.72 -6.92 -8.47
C LEU A 376 23.87 -6.80 -9.50
N ASP A 377 23.79 -7.59 -10.56
CA ASP A 377 24.62 -7.52 -11.77
C ASP A 377 23.68 -7.64 -12.98
N VAL A 378 24.00 -6.96 -14.07
CA VAL A 378 23.24 -7.01 -15.33
C VAL A 378 23.02 -8.46 -15.78
N ALA A 379 24.04 -9.32 -15.67
CA ALA A 379 23.94 -10.72 -16.07
C ALA A 379 22.89 -11.52 -15.25
N GLY A 380 22.64 -11.10 -14.02
CA GLY A 380 21.68 -11.73 -13.10
C GLY A 380 20.28 -11.15 -13.14
N LEU A 381 20.01 -10.14 -13.98
CA LEU A 381 18.70 -9.49 -14.07
C LEU A 381 17.63 -10.40 -14.71
N GLY A 382 18.04 -11.39 -15.50
CA GLY A 382 17.15 -12.33 -16.18
C GLY A 382 16.66 -13.53 -15.37
N VAL A 383 17.17 -13.73 -14.15
CA VAL A 383 16.81 -14.91 -13.34
C VAL A 383 15.57 -14.56 -12.51
N ALA A 384 14.40 -14.96 -13.01
CA ALA A 384 13.16 -14.91 -12.25
C ALA A 384 13.12 -16.08 -11.25
N GLU A 385 13.14 -15.79 -9.95
CA GLU A 385 12.46 -16.66 -8.99
C GLU A 385 10.96 -16.33 -9.10
N VAL A 386 10.26 -17.16 -9.90
CA VAL A 386 8.80 -17.41 -9.96
C VAL A 386 7.86 -16.19 -9.93
N SER A 387 7.43 -15.73 -11.12
CA SER A 387 6.04 -15.74 -11.60
C SER A 387 5.90 -14.91 -12.91
N GLY A 388 5.11 -15.41 -13.87
CA GLY A 388 4.60 -14.56 -14.97
C GLY A 388 4.93 -14.93 -16.42
N ALA A 389 5.77 -15.93 -16.68
CA ALA A 389 5.95 -16.49 -18.03
C ALA A 389 5.67 -17.98 -18.02
N ALA A 390 4.42 -18.36 -18.22
CA ALA A 390 4.09 -19.71 -18.65
C ALA A 390 4.53 -19.87 -20.11
N THR A 391 5.82 -20.12 -20.33
CA THR A 391 6.29 -20.72 -21.58
C THR A 391 5.71 -22.12 -21.66
N SER A 392 4.75 -22.31 -22.56
CA SER A 392 4.18 -23.61 -22.88
C SER A 392 5.22 -24.46 -23.62
N ALA A 393 5.93 -25.31 -22.87
CA ALA A 393 6.73 -26.38 -23.46
C ALA A 393 6.75 -27.60 -22.53
N ALA A 394 5.73 -28.45 -22.65
CA ALA A 394 5.78 -29.92 -22.62
C ALA A 394 4.49 -30.53 -22.05
N ALA A 395 3.67 -31.14 -22.90
CA ALA A 395 2.84 -32.29 -22.53
C ALA A 395 2.48 -33.06 -23.81
N ALA A 396 3.19 -34.18 -24.03
CA ALA A 396 2.76 -35.22 -24.95
C ALA A 396 2.00 -36.29 -24.18
N ASP A 397 0.85 -36.67 -24.75
CA ASP A 397 0.09 -37.92 -24.62
C ASP A 397 -0.57 -38.29 -23.27
N GLY A 398 -1.90 -38.14 -23.25
CA GLY A 398 -2.81 -38.78 -22.30
C GLY A 398 -4.28 -38.48 -22.64
N GLU A 399 -4.92 -39.39 -23.38
CA GLU A 399 -6.34 -39.29 -23.77
C GLU A 399 -7.29 -39.28 -22.55
N ALA A 400 -8.19 -38.30 -22.47
CA ALA A 400 -9.44 -38.38 -21.71
C ALA A 400 -10.57 -37.56 -22.37
N ALA A 401 -11.80 -38.07 -22.23
CA ALA A 401 -13.02 -37.81 -23.00
C ALA A 401 -13.70 -36.44 -22.78
N PRO A 402 -14.64 -36.00 -23.66
CA PRO A 402 -15.13 -34.63 -23.71
C PRO A 402 -16.32 -34.37 -22.78
N GLY A 403 -16.30 -33.22 -22.09
CA GLY A 403 -17.42 -32.68 -21.31
C GLY A 403 -17.32 -31.15 -21.21
N GLU A 404 -18.21 -30.49 -21.96
CA GLU A 404 -18.66 -29.08 -21.91
C GLU A 404 -17.92 -28.07 -21.00
N GLY A 405 -17.19 -27.14 -21.64
CA GLY A 405 -16.84 -25.81 -21.09
C GLY A 405 -15.35 -25.51 -20.89
N ASP A 406 -14.50 -25.80 -21.89
CA ASP A 406 -13.03 -25.64 -21.82
C ASP A 406 -12.58 -24.17 -21.77
N ALA A 407 -12.14 -23.70 -20.60
CA ALA A 407 -10.94 -22.87 -20.51
C ALA A 407 -9.73 -23.81 -20.54
N ALA A 408 -8.71 -23.50 -21.35
CA ALA A 408 -7.53 -24.35 -21.46
C ALA A 408 -6.86 -24.55 -20.08
N PRO A 409 -6.30 -25.74 -19.77
CA PRO A 409 -5.76 -26.09 -18.44
C PRO A 409 -4.48 -25.32 -18.00
N GLY A 410 -4.26 -24.10 -18.49
CA GLY A 410 -3.21 -23.18 -18.04
C GLY A 410 -3.61 -21.70 -18.00
N GLU A 411 -4.73 -21.29 -18.62
CA GLU A 411 -5.20 -19.89 -18.59
C GLU A 411 -5.89 -19.54 -17.26
N GLY A 412 -6.59 -20.51 -16.66
CA GLY A 412 -7.21 -20.35 -15.33
C GLY A 412 -6.18 -20.08 -14.24
N ASP A 413 -5.08 -20.83 -14.25
CA ASP A 413 -4.00 -20.72 -13.26
C ASP A 413 -3.25 -19.38 -13.38
N ALA A 414 -3.03 -18.89 -14.59
CA ALA A 414 -2.37 -17.59 -14.82
C ALA A 414 -3.25 -16.41 -14.38
N ALA A 415 -4.56 -16.48 -14.64
CA ALA A 415 -5.52 -15.47 -14.19
C ALA A 415 -5.66 -15.47 -12.65
N GLU A 416 -5.69 -16.66 -12.03
CA GLU A 416 -5.72 -16.80 -10.58
C GLU A 416 -4.43 -16.27 -9.93
N ALA A 417 -3.26 -16.56 -10.51
CA ALA A 417 -1.98 -16.01 -10.07
C ALA A 417 -1.95 -14.48 -10.19
N ALA A 418 -2.40 -13.91 -11.31
CA ALA A 418 -2.47 -12.46 -11.47
C ALA A 418 -3.43 -11.81 -10.47
N LEU A 419 -4.55 -12.46 -10.14
CA LEU A 419 -5.47 -11.98 -9.12
C LEU A 419 -4.85 -12.04 -7.71
N ALA A 420 -4.11 -13.11 -7.40
CA ALA A 420 -3.37 -13.23 -6.15
C ALA A 420 -2.31 -12.12 -6.01
N GLU A 421 -1.56 -11.82 -7.07
CA GLU A 421 -0.58 -10.72 -7.09
C GLU A 421 -1.24 -9.35 -6.84
N ILE A 422 -2.44 -9.11 -7.38
CA ILE A 422 -3.20 -7.87 -7.12
C ILE A 422 -3.71 -7.82 -5.68
N ASN A 423 -4.21 -8.93 -5.14
CA ASN A 423 -4.66 -8.99 -3.75
C ASN A 423 -3.52 -8.70 -2.77
N ASP A 424 -2.32 -9.23 -3.03
CA ASP A 424 -1.11 -8.94 -2.24
C ASP A 424 -0.70 -7.45 -2.29
N ARG A 425 -1.14 -6.72 -3.32
CA ARG A 425 -0.88 -5.29 -3.55
C ARG A 425 -2.01 -4.36 -3.13
N ALA A 426 -3.13 -4.91 -2.66
CA ALA A 426 -4.32 -4.13 -2.29
C ALA A 426 -4.05 -3.09 -1.18
N VAL A 427 -3.03 -3.31 -0.34
CA VAL A 427 -2.58 -2.35 0.68
C VAL A 427 -2.14 -1.00 0.09
N LEU A 428 -1.70 -0.97 -1.17
CA LEU A 428 -1.26 0.25 -1.85
C LEU A 428 -2.42 1.09 -2.38
N VAL A 429 -3.56 0.46 -2.65
CA VAL A 429 -4.71 1.06 -3.36
C VAL A 429 -5.83 1.31 -2.35
N GLN A 430 -5.92 2.53 -1.84
CA GLN A 430 -6.94 2.94 -0.87
C GLN A 430 -7.42 4.36 -1.20
N PRO A 431 -8.74 4.63 -1.22
CA PRO A 431 -9.28 5.92 -1.65
C PRO A 431 -8.69 7.14 -0.94
N ALA A 432 -8.48 7.06 0.38
CA ALA A 432 -8.08 8.21 1.18
C ALA A 432 -6.60 8.14 1.62
N ALA A 433 -6.17 7.02 2.20
CA ALA A 433 -4.84 6.81 2.79
C ALA A 433 -3.83 6.13 1.86
N GLY A 434 -4.24 5.74 0.65
CA GLY A 434 -3.45 4.91 -0.25
C GLY A 434 -2.26 5.62 -0.91
N VAL A 435 -1.31 4.83 -1.40
CA VAL A 435 -0.30 5.31 -2.37
C VAL A 435 -0.97 5.62 -3.70
N PHE A 436 -1.90 4.75 -4.07
CA PHE A 436 -2.80 4.91 -5.20
C PHE A 436 -4.23 4.92 -4.66
N GLN A 437 -5.14 5.63 -5.33
CA GLN A 437 -6.49 5.82 -4.80
C GLN A 437 -7.42 4.66 -5.14
N ARG A 438 -7.46 4.29 -6.42
CA ARG A 438 -8.40 3.31 -6.95
C ARG A 438 -7.99 2.81 -8.33
N TYR A 439 -8.61 1.70 -8.72
CA TYR A 439 -8.72 1.32 -10.13
C TYR A 439 -9.95 1.99 -10.74
N ALA A 440 -9.78 2.69 -11.85
CA ALA A 440 -10.83 3.41 -12.57
C ALA A 440 -11.25 2.66 -13.85
N ASP A 441 -11.58 1.37 -13.72
CA ASP A 441 -11.77 0.48 -14.87
C ASP A 441 -13.19 0.50 -15.44
N GLU A 442 -14.17 1.04 -14.71
CA GLU A 442 -15.61 0.90 -14.98
C GLU A 442 -16.04 1.48 -16.33
N THR A 443 -15.30 2.47 -16.83
CA THR A 443 -15.65 3.22 -18.05
C THR A 443 -15.04 2.63 -19.32
N TRP A 444 -14.12 1.66 -19.21
CA TRP A 444 -13.37 1.18 -20.37
C TRP A 444 -14.05 0.02 -21.10
N ALA A 445 -14.05 0.08 -22.43
CA ALA A 445 -14.26 -1.12 -23.23
C ALA A 445 -13.12 -2.11 -22.97
N GLN A 446 -13.48 -3.35 -22.63
CA GLN A 446 -12.53 -4.42 -22.30
C GLN A 446 -12.25 -5.34 -23.52
N THR A 447 -12.44 -4.80 -24.73
CA THR A 447 -12.25 -5.50 -26.01
C THR A 447 -11.76 -4.55 -27.09
N PRO A 448 -10.82 -4.99 -27.97
CA PRO A 448 -10.12 -6.27 -27.92
C PRO A 448 -9.13 -6.41 -26.75
N LEU A 449 -8.55 -5.31 -26.28
CA LEU A 449 -7.57 -5.33 -25.18
C LEU A 449 -8.23 -5.06 -23.83
N LYS A 450 -7.61 -5.60 -22.78
CA LYS A 450 -7.96 -5.30 -21.39
C LYS A 450 -7.29 -4.01 -20.99
N VAL A 451 -8.07 -3.10 -20.43
CA VAL A 451 -7.63 -1.76 -20.06
C VAL A 451 -7.83 -1.59 -18.57
N SER A 452 -6.82 -1.06 -17.89
CA SER A 452 -6.95 -0.65 -16.51
C SER A 452 -6.27 0.68 -16.26
N THR A 453 -6.87 1.46 -15.36
CA THR A 453 -6.39 2.78 -14.97
C THR A 453 -6.21 2.85 -13.46
N VAL A 454 -5.05 3.31 -13.01
CA VAL A 454 -4.76 3.59 -11.60
C VAL A 454 -4.70 5.09 -11.39
N THR A 455 -5.51 5.58 -10.47
CA THR A 455 -5.48 6.99 -10.06
C THR A 455 -4.40 7.20 -9.00
N LEU A 456 -3.49 8.16 -9.21
CA LEU A 456 -2.53 8.61 -8.21
C LEU A 456 -2.46 10.13 -8.10
N SER A 457 -1.99 10.61 -6.95
CA SER A 457 -1.66 12.02 -6.75
C SER A 457 -0.15 12.23 -6.73
N THR A 458 0.33 13.16 -7.57
CA THR A 458 1.76 13.49 -7.66
C THR A 458 2.15 14.66 -6.75
N ARG A 459 1.17 15.50 -6.41
CA ARG A 459 1.22 16.58 -5.43
C ARG A 459 -0.21 16.99 -5.05
N HIS A 460 -0.36 17.84 -4.04
CA HIS A 460 -1.66 18.40 -3.63
C HIS A 460 -2.44 18.93 -4.84
N GLY A 461 -3.67 18.45 -5.01
CA GLY A 461 -4.57 18.87 -6.10
C GLY A 461 -4.17 18.44 -7.52
N VAL A 462 -3.13 17.62 -7.70
CA VAL A 462 -2.74 17.10 -9.02
C VAL A 462 -2.84 15.58 -9.04
N ARG A 463 -3.96 15.14 -9.60
CA ARG A 463 -4.30 13.75 -9.85
C ARG A 463 -3.93 13.37 -11.29
N ARG A 464 -3.45 12.14 -11.46
CA ARG A 464 -3.18 11.51 -12.75
C ARG A 464 -3.83 10.14 -12.79
N ASP A 465 -4.30 9.77 -13.96
CA ASP A 465 -4.98 8.50 -14.22
C ASP A 465 -4.12 7.67 -15.18
N ILE A 466 -3.26 6.83 -14.59
CA ILE A 466 -2.26 6.08 -15.36
C ILE A 466 -2.86 4.80 -15.90
N THR A 467 -2.90 4.68 -17.21
CA THR A 467 -3.57 3.60 -17.93
C THR A 467 -2.54 2.65 -18.54
N ALA A 468 -2.81 1.36 -18.42
CA ALA A 468 -2.04 0.31 -19.07
C ALA A 468 -2.94 -0.80 -19.61
N PHE A 469 -2.33 -1.68 -20.41
CA PHE A 469 -3.06 -2.60 -21.28
C PHE A 469 -2.51 -4.02 -21.16
N ASP A 470 -3.40 -4.99 -21.33
CA ASP A 470 -3.05 -6.41 -21.37
C ASP A 470 -3.90 -7.14 -22.42
N VAL A 471 -3.33 -8.20 -23.00
CA VAL A 471 -4.05 -8.99 -24.01
C VAL A 471 -5.04 -9.96 -23.36
N HIS A 472 -4.68 -10.52 -22.21
CA HIS A 472 -5.32 -11.71 -21.67
C HIS A 472 -6.38 -11.36 -20.63
N HIS A 473 -6.01 -10.59 -19.60
CA HIS A 473 -6.91 -10.35 -18.46
C HIS A 473 -6.76 -8.97 -17.82
N VAL A 474 -7.86 -8.46 -17.23
CA VAL A 474 -7.89 -7.15 -16.54
C VAL A 474 -6.91 -7.10 -15.37
N ALA A 475 -6.69 -8.22 -14.67
CA ALA A 475 -5.68 -8.28 -13.59
C ALA A 475 -4.25 -7.98 -14.10
N GLY A 476 -3.93 -8.33 -15.35
CA GLY A 476 -2.63 -8.07 -15.96
C GLY A 476 -2.51 -6.59 -16.31
N ALA A 477 -3.58 -6.01 -16.85
CA ALA A 477 -3.66 -4.58 -17.11
C ALA A 477 -3.52 -3.77 -15.80
N ARG A 478 -4.18 -4.20 -14.70
CA ARG A 478 -4.05 -3.61 -13.36
C ARG A 478 -2.62 -3.65 -12.83
N LEU A 479 -1.94 -4.78 -12.98
CA LEU A 479 -0.57 -4.94 -12.49
C LEU A 479 0.39 -4.04 -13.27
N ARG A 480 0.25 -3.99 -14.60
CA ARG A 480 1.01 -3.07 -15.46
C ARG A 480 0.72 -1.61 -15.11
N ALA A 481 -0.54 -1.24 -14.93
CA ALA A 481 -0.94 0.13 -14.58
C ALA A 481 -0.36 0.54 -13.22
N LEU A 482 -0.35 -0.38 -12.26
CA LEU A 482 0.26 -0.17 -10.94
C LEU A 482 1.77 0.05 -11.04
N TYR A 483 2.49 -0.74 -11.84
CA TYR A 483 3.93 -0.52 -12.07
C TYR A 483 4.21 0.81 -12.78
N ARG A 484 3.42 1.18 -13.79
CA ARG A 484 3.53 2.52 -14.43
C ARG A 484 3.24 3.65 -13.45
N ALA A 485 2.22 3.50 -12.62
CA ALA A 485 1.91 4.47 -11.57
C ALA A 485 3.05 4.56 -10.54
N ALA A 486 3.71 3.45 -10.22
CA ALA A 486 4.88 3.43 -9.33
C ALA A 486 6.11 4.12 -9.95
N GLU A 487 6.32 4.01 -11.26
CA GLU A 487 7.36 4.77 -12.00
C GLU A 487 7.11 6.29 -11.86
N VAL A 488 5.86 6.73 -12.08
CA VAL A 488 5.46 8.14 -11.90
C VAL A 488 5.57 8.56 -10.42
N TYR A 489 5.14 7.72 -9.49
CA TYR A 489 5.25 8.00 -8.05
C TYR A 489 6.71 8.19 -7.62
N ALA A 490 7.62 7.35 -8.13
CA ALA A 490 9.05 7.43 -7.85
C ALA A 490 9.67 8.77 -8.33
N GLU A 491 9.33 9.22 -9.54
CA GLU A 491 9.83 10.47 -10.11
C GLU A 491 9.26 11.72 -9.42
N HIS A 492 7.97 11.71 -9.13
CA HIS A 492 7.24 12.92 -8.72
C HIS A 492 6.99 13.04 -7.23
N VAL A 493 7.01 11.94 -6.46
CA VAL A 493 6.66 11.93 -5.03
C VAL A 493 7.85 11.58 -4.16
N VAL A 494 8.56 10.48 -4.45
CA VAL A 494 9.62 9.96 -3.57
C VAL A 494 10.87 10.86 -3.61
N PRO A 495 11.28 11.46 -2.47
CA PRO A 495 12.49 12.27 -2.41
C PRO A 495 13.75 11.41 -2.65
N LEU A 496 14.86 12.06 -3.00
CA LEU A 496 16.16 11.37 -3.03
C LEU A 496 16.70 11.22 -1.61
N PRO A 497 17.26 10.05 -1.25
CA PRO A 497 17.94 9.89 0.02
C PRO A 497 19.23 10.72 0.02
N GLU A 498 19.36 11.59 1.02
CA GLU A 498 20.59 12.33 1.36
C GLU A 498 21.38 12.91 0.16
N PRO A 499 20.80 13.85 -0.61
CA PRO A 499 21.55 14.53 -1.66
C PRO A 499 22.79 15.24 -1.08
N LEU A 500 23.96 14.85 -1.57
CA LEU A 500 25.26 15.32 -1.10
C LEU A 500 25.53 16.74 -1.63
N THR A 501 25.85 17.64 -0.71
CA THR A 501 26.20 19.05 -0.97
C THR A 501 27.36 19.49 -0.06
N GLY A 502 28.02 20.60 -0.41
CA GLY A 502 29.05 21.24 0.44
C GLY A 502 30.18 20.31 0.87
N GLY A 503 30.50 20.30 2.18
CA GLY A 503 31.59 19.49 2.73
C GLY A 503 31.38 17.97 2.62
N ALA A 504 30.13 17.50 2.69
CA ALA A 504 29.81 16.08 2.51
C ALA A 504 30.10 15.62 1.07
N LEU A 505 29.79 16.47 0.09
CA LEU A 505 30.14 16.22 -1.31
C LEU A 505 31.66 16.23 -1.52
N ALA A 506 32.39 17.17 -0.91
CA ALA A 506 33.86 17.21 -1.01
C ALA A 506 34.49 15.91 -0.51
N ALA A 507 34.07 15.43 0.67
CA ALA A 507 34.54 14.15 1.21
C ALA A 507 34.15 12.96 0.33
N ALA A 508 32.95 12.95 -0.25
CA ALA A 508 32.52 11.89 -1.16
C ALA A 508 33.35 11.86 -2.46
N ARG A 509 33.71 13.03 -3.01
CA ARG A 509 34.56 13.15 -4.22
C ARG A 509 36.00 12.68 -4.00
N GLU A 510 36.50 12.68 -2.76
CA GLU A 510 37.79 12.07 -2.44
C GLU A 510 37.76 10.53 -2.47
N LYS A 511 36.56 9.93 -2.33
CA LYS A 511 36.37 8.48 -2.22
C LYS A 511 35.86 7.85 -3.52
N TRP A 512 35.00 8.55 -4.24
CA TRP A 512 34.23 7.99 -5.35
C TRP A 512 34.34 8.84 -6.61
N ALA A 513 34.43 8.15 -7.74
CA ALA A 513 34.35 8.76 -9.06
C ALA A 513 33.03 9.50 -9.28
N ALA A 514 33.06 10.60 -10.03
CA ALA A 514 31.88 11.36 -10.40
C ALA A 514 31.66 11.34 -11.92
N VAL A 515 30.44 11.05 -12.35
CA VAL A 515 30.03 11.11 -13.75
C VAL A 515 29.35 12.44 -14.00
N VAL A 516 29.97 13.27 -14.85
CA VAL A 516 29.41 14.57 -15.23
C VAL A 516 28.16 14.41 -16.09
N PRO A 517 27.22 15.39 -16.08
CA PRO A 517 25.99 15.31 -16.84
C PRO A 517 26.15 14.94 -18.32
N ALA A 518 27.20 15.48 -18.98
CA ALA A 518 27.47 15.24 -20.40
C ALA A 518 27.86 13.78 -20.73
N ALA A 519 28.30 13.00 -19.73
CA ALA A 519 28.67 11.60 -19.90
C ALA A 519 27.48 10.64 -19.72
N LEU A 520 26.28 11.15 -19.43
CA LEU A 520 25.06 10.35 -19.28
C LEU A 520 24.26 10.29 -20.59
N SER A 521 23.58 9.17 -20.85
CA SER A 521 22.72 9.00 -22.04
C SER A 521 21.55 9.97 -22.13
N ILE A 522 21.17 10.54 -20.99
CA ILE A 522 20.09 11.51 -20.82
C ILE A 522 20.62 12.94 -20.70
N ALA A 523 21.83 13.23 -21.17
CA ALA A 523 22.37 14.59 -21.15
C ALA A 523 21.43 15.56 -21.89
N SER A 524 21.11 16.70 -21.28
CA SER A 524 20.22 17.70 -21.86
C SER A 524 20.83 18.50 -23.03
N GLY A 525 22.13 18.36 -23.25
CA GLY A 525 22.91 19.16 -24.20
C GLY A 525 23.41 20.49 -23.63
N LEU A 526 22.99 20.89 -22.41
CA LEU A 526 23.52 22.09 -21.73
C LEU A 526 24.93 21.89 -21.16
N ALA A 527 25.34 20.62 -20.97
CA ALA A 527 26.67 20.19 -20.54
C ALA A 527 27.29 20.98 -19.36
N PRO A 528 26.57 21.18 -18.23
CA PRO A 528 27.15 21.87 -17.09
C PRO A 528 28.34 21.11 -16.52
N GLY A 529 29.34 21.86 -16.06
CA GLY A 529 30.53 21.31 -15.42
C GLY A 529 30.22 20.67 -14.06
N ALA A 530 31.13 19.85 -13.53
CA ALA A 530 30.93 19.19 -12.24
C ALA A 530 30.68 20.16 -11.07
N ASP A 531 31.26 21.36 -11.14
CA ASP A 531 31.15 22.40 -10.11
C ASP A 531 29.87 23.23 -10.21
N GLU A 532 29.16 23.15 -11.34
CA GLU A 532 27.87 23.82 -11.57
C GLU A 532 26.68 22.97 -11.10
N VAL A 533 26.92 21.68 -10.81
CA VAL A 533 25.90 20.75 -10.30
C VAL A 533 25.72 20.96 -8.79
N GLY A 534 24.55 21.47 -8.40
CA GLY A 534 24.26 21.84 -7.01
C GLY A 534 24.04 20.68 -6.02
N ALA A 535 23.77 19.47 -6.49
CA ALA A 535 23.55 18.29 -5.64
C ALA A 535 23.90 16.98 -6.36
N TRP A 536 24.46 16.02 -5.62
CA TRP A 536 24.91 14.73 -6.13
C TRP A 536 24.37 13.58 -5.28
N CYS A 537 24.27 12.40 -5.87
CA CYS A 537 23.86 11.17 -5.18
C CYS A 537 24.82 10.03 -5.52
N ALA A 538 24.98 9.10 -4.58
CA ALA A 538 25.70 7.86 -4.83
C ALA A 538 24.83 6.86 -5.60
N THR A 539 25.45 6.11 -6.49
CA THR A 539 24.86 5.02 -7.29
C THR A 539 25.83 3.85 -7.32
N THR A 540 25.34 2.68 -7.73
CA THR A 540 26.17 1.47 -7.86
C THR A 540 26.26 1.07 -9.32
N SER A 541 27.48 0.79 -9.82
CA SER A 541 27.68 0.17 -11.11
C SER A 541 27.21 -1.29 -11.08
N LEU A 542 26.25 -1.65 -11.93
CA LEU A 542 25.81 -3.04 -12.12
C LEU A 542 26.81 -3.88 -12.90
N LEU A 543 27.78 -3.27 -13.59
CA LEU A 543 28.80 -4.01 -14.34
C LEU A 543 30.09 -4.24 -13.56
N GLY A 544 30.45 -3.31 -12.67
CA GLY A 544 31.71 -3.31 -11.92
C GLY A 544 31.57 -3.25 -10.40
N GLY A 545 30.35 -3.07 -9.86
CA GLY A 545 30.08 -3.01 -8.41
C GLY A 545 30.59 -1.76 -7.69
N ALA A 546 31.25 -0.83 -8.40
CA ALA A 546 31.80 0.39 -7.82
C ALA A 546 30.70 1.39 -7.48
N THR A 547 30.91 2.16 -6.40
CA THR A 547 30.08 3.33 -6.10
C THR A 547 30.50 4.52 -6.95
N VAL A 548 29.54 5.16 -7.60
CA VAL A 548 29.74 6.29 -8.51
C VAL A 548 28.79 7.44 -8.15
N LEU A 549 29.30 8.66 -8.13
CA LEU A 549 28.51 9.87 -7.92
C LEU A 549 27.88 10.34 -9.23
N VAL A 550 26.59 10.66 -9.19
CA VAL A 550 25.84 11.25 -10.31
C VAL A 550 25.07 12.49 -9.87
N PRO A 551 24.72 13.40 -10.80
CA PRO A 551 23.87 14.54 -10.50
C PRO A 551 22.51 14.10 -9.95
N ALA A 552 22.04 14.71 -8.86
CA ALA A 552 20.73 14.40 -8.29
C ALA A 552 19.59 14.61 -9.32
N GLY A 553 19.72 15.61 -10.20
CA GLY A 553 18.77 15.87 -11.28
C GLY A 553 18.68 14.75 -12.34
N ALA A 554 19.71 13.91 -12.48
CA ALA A 554 19.66 12.73 -13.35
C ALA A 554 18.85 11.58 -12.72
N LEU A 555 18.70 11.58 -11.39
CA LEU A 555 17.94 10.55 -10.67
C LEU A 555 16.45 10.87 -10.50
N ARG A 556 16.06 12.15 -10.61
CA ARG A 556 14.68 12.64 -10.58
C ARG A 556 14.51 13.68 -11.68
N THR A 557 14.34 13.22 -12.91
CA THR A 557 14.39 14.10 -14.09
C THR A 557 13.17 15.01 -14.21
N PHE A 558 12.03 14.58 -13.64
CA PHE A 558 10.83 15.40 -13.50
C PHE A 558 10.75 16.13 -12.14
N GLY A 559 11.64 15.80 -11.21
CA GLY A 559 11.66 16.33 -9.85
C GLY A 559 12.36 17.69 -9.71
N PRO A 560 12.34 18.27 -8.50
CA PRO A 560 12.90 19.59 -8.23
C PRO A 560 14.42 19.68 -8.40
N TYR A 561 15.14 18.56 -8.36
CA TYR A 561 16.60 18.50 -8.52
C TYR A 561 17.07 18.75 -9.96
N ASN A 562 16.17 18.66 -10.95
CA ASN A 562 16.47 18.88 -12.36
C ASN A 562 15.94 20.24 -12.89
N ARG A 563 15.75 21.23 -12.01
CA ARG A 563 15.27 22.57 -12.39
C ARG A 563 16.19 23.25 -13.41
N GLU A 564 17.49 23.10 -13.25
CA GLU A 564 18.52 23.62 -14.18
C GLU A 564 18.70 22.76 -15.43
N ARG A 565 17.85 21.72 -15.62
CA ARG A 565 17.90 20.80 -16.76
C ARG A 565 19.29 20.20 -16.99
N VAL A 566 19.95 19.74 -15.92
CA VAL A 566 21.23 19.01 -16.03
C VAL A 566 21.07 17.71 -16.81
N ALA A 567 19.87 17.11 -16.75
CA ALA A 567 19.45 15.99 -17.57
C ALA A 567 18.17 16.33 -18.35
N GLU A 568 17.97 15.66 -19.47
CA GLU A 568 16.70 15.68 -20.20
C GLU A 568 15.57 15.17 -19.28
N PRO A 569 14.39 15.82 -19.25
CA PRO A 569 13.23 15.31 -18.53
C PRO A 569 12.68 14.08 -19.24
N THR A 570 12.89 12.90 -18.67
CA THR A 570 12.56 11.61 -19.31
C THR A 570 12.34 10.49 -18.28
N SER A 571 11.35 9.64 -18.56
CA SER A 571 11.16 8.38 -17.81
C SER A 571 12.20 7.31 -18.14
N ALA A 572 13.06 7.54 -19.15
CA ALA A 572 14.13 6.61 -19.52
C ALA A 572 15.04 6.32 -18.34
N GLY A 573 15.19 5.04 -17.99
CA GLY A 573 15.93 4.62 -16.81
C GLY A 573 15.06 4.37 -15.58
N THR A 574 13.85 4.90 -15.51
CA THR A 574 12.92 4.60 -14.41
C THR A 574 12.20 3.30 -14.72
N GLY A 575 12.20 2.40 -13.75
CA GLY A 575 11.52 1.11 -13.85
C GLY A 575 10.91 0.70 -12.52
N ALA A 576 9.77 -0.01 -12.60
CA ALA A 576 9.15 -0.64 -11.45
C ALA A 576 8.83 -2.13 -11.72
N GLY A 577 8.76 -2.93 -10.65
CA GLY A 577 8.45 -4.35 -10.71
C GLY A 577 8.16 -4.97 -9.35
N GLY A 578 7.91 -6.27 -9.33
CA GLY A 578 7.64 -7.06 -8.13
C GLY A 578 8.88 -7.31 -7.27
N SER A 579 10.07 -7.02 -7.81
CA SER A 579 11.35 -7.14 -7.14
C SER A 579 12.31 -6.01 -7.55
N ALA A 580 13.35 -5.77 -6.74
CA ALA A 580 14.40 -4.80 -7.08
C ALA A 580 15.11 -5.17 -8.41
N ARG A 581 15.24 -6.48 -8.69
CA ARG A 581 15.79 -7.01 -9.94
C ARG A 581 14.92 -6.62 -11.14
N GLU A 582 13.62 -6.85 -11.06
CA GLU A 582 12.68 -6.48 -12.12
C GLU A 582 12.63 -4.97 -12.36
N ALA A 583 12.64 -4.18 -11.29
CA ALA A 583 12.69 -2.72 -11.40
C ALA A 583 13.96 -2.24 -12.12
N ALA A 584 15.12 -2.80 -11.77
CA ALA A 584 16.39 -2.48 -12.45
C ALA A 584 16.42 -2.98 -13.90
N ALA A 585 15.88 -4.17 -14.18
CA ALA A 585 15.74 -4.70 -15.53
C ALA A 585 14.87 -3.78 -16.40
N ARG A 586 13.70 -3.37 -15.88
CA ARG A 586 12.81 -2.43 -16.56
C ARG A 586 13.50 -1.09 -16.82
N GLY A 587 14.19 -0.54 -15.82
CA GLY A 587 14.94 0.71 -15.96
C GLY A 587 16.04 0.63 -17.02
N LEU A 588 16.79 -0.48 -17.07
CA LEU A 588 17.81 -0.66 -18.12
C LEU A 588 17.21 -0.71 -19.52
N LEU A 589 16.11 -1.48 -19.69
CA LEU A 589 15.43 -1.60 -20.98
C LEU A 589 14.86 -0.27 -21.45
N THR A 590 14.23 0.53 -20.56
CA THR A 590 13.72 1.85 -20.94
C THR A 590 14.84 2.84 -21.26
N ALA A 591 15.99 2.77 -20.57
CA ALA A 591 17.16 3.59 -20.88
C ALA A 591 17.76 3.27 -22.25
N LEU A 592 17.88 1.98 -22.61
CA LEU A 592 18.38 1.54 -23.91
C LEU A 592 17.39 1.86 -25.03
N GLY A 593 16.08 1.67 -24.80
CA GLY A 593 15.05 2.01 -25.77
C GLY A 593 14.99 3.51 -26.07
N HIS A 594 15.19 4.34 -25.05
CA HIS A 594 15.32 5.79 -25.23
C HIS A 594 16.52 6.17 -26.09
N GLU A 595 17.67 5.52 -25.89
CA GLU A 595 18.85 5.76 -26.73
C GLU A 595 18.61 5.36 -28.19
N ALA A 596 18.02 4.19 -28.43
CA ALA A 596 17.68 3.74 -29.78
C ALA A 596 16.74 4.73 -30.48
N LEU A 597 15.73 5.23 -29.75
CA LEU A 597 14.80 6.24 -30.25
C LEU A 597 15.47 7.59 -30.55
N ARG A 598 16.35 8.08 -29.65
CA ARG A 598 17.14 9.29 -29.89
C ARG A 598 18.07 9.12 -31.08
N GLY A 599 18.71 7.97 -31.21
CA GLY A 599 19.56 7.66 -32.35
C GLY A 599 18.77 7.65 -33.67
N ALA A 600 17.56 7.11 -33.65
CA ALA A 600 16.68 7.11 -34.81
C ALA A 600 16.27 8.54 -35.21
N LEU A 601 15.99 9.41 -34.23
CA LEU A 601 15.67 10.82 -34.47
C LEU A 601 16.87 11.61 -35.01
N HIS A 602 18.08 11.31 -34.57
CA HIS A 602 19.31 11.93 -35.07
C HIS A 602 19.84 11.28 -36.36
N GLY A 603 19.19 10.22 -36.87
CA GLY A 603 19.63 9.48 -38.05
C GLY A 603 20.93 8.68 -37.84
N THR A 604 21.32 8.41 -36.59
CA THR A 604 22.49 7.58 -36.24
C THR A 604 22.13 6.10 -36.05
N VAL A 605 20.83 5.79 -35.92
CA VAL A 605 20.29 4.43 -35.84
C VAL A 605 19.41 4.20 -37.05
N ALA A 606 19.63 3.09 -37.77
CA ALA A 606 18.80 2.72 -38.90
C ALA A 606 17.38 2.34 -38.44
N VAL A 607 16.38 2.76 -39.20
CA VAL A 607 14.96 2.45 -38.93
C VAL A 607 14.43 1.61 -40.09
N SER A 608 13.95 0.41 -39.80
CA SER A 608 13.40 -0.50 -40.82
C SER A 608 11.92 -0.76 -40.58
N ALA A 609 11.11 -0.70 -41.65
CA ALA A 609 9.68 -1.02 -41.56
C ALA A 609 9.47 -2.54 -41.55
N VAL A 610 8.69 -3.03 -40.59
CA VAL A 610 8.29 -4.43 -40.50
C VAL A 610 6.88 -4.57 -41.03
N ASP A 611 6.68 -5.49 -41.98
CA ASP A 611 5.36 -5.78 -42.54
C ASP A 611 4.45 -6.43 -41.47
N PRO A 612 3.32 -5.80 -41.09
CA PRO A 612 2.39 -6.38 -40.13
C PRO A 612 1.86 -7.75 -40.55
N ALA A 613 1.70 -8.02 -41.85
CA ALA A 613 1.24 -9.33 -42.32
C ALA A 613 2.30 -10.41 -42.07
N ALA A 614 3.57 -10.12 -42.34
CA ALA A 614 4.68 -11.02 -42.03
C ALA A 614 4.82 -11.28 -40.53
N LEU A 615 4.47 -10.29 -39.69
CA LEU A 615 4.44 -10.45 -38.23
C LEU A 615 3.27 -11.33 -37.77
N ALA A 616 2.08 -11.17 -38.36
CA ALA A 616 0.92 -12.02 -38.05
C ALA A 616 1.17 -13.49 -38.44
N ASP A 617 1.91 -13.73 -39.52
CA ASP A 617 2.32 -15.05 -39.98
C ASP A 617 3.59 -15.58 -39.26
N ALA A 618 4.10 -14.83 -38.27
CA ALA A 618 5.31 -15.16 -37.53
C ALA A 618 5.15 -16.34 -36.54
N GLY A 619 3.96 -16.94 -36.45
CA GLY A 619 3.69 -18.14 -35.65
C GLY A 619 3.49 -17.87 -34.16
N ASP A 620 3.39 -16.60 -33.76
CA ASP A 620 3.09 -16.17 -32.40
C ASP A 620 1.62 -15.76 -32.27
N PRO A 621 0.79 -16.50 -31.50
CA PRO A 621 -0.64 -16.25 -31.42
C PRO A 621 -1.01 -14.84 -30.90
N GLU A 622 -0.20 -14.30 -29.99
CA GLU A 622 -0.45 -12.98 -29.39
C GLU A 622 -0.19 -11.86 -30.41
N LEU A 623 0.91 -11.92 -31.16
CA LEU A 623 1.19 -10.99 -32.25
C LEU A 623 0.17 -11.12 -33.38
N THR A 624 -0.25 -12.34 -33.75
CA THR A 624 -1.34 -12.55 -34.72
C THR A 624 -2.63 -11.88 -34.24
N PHE A 625 -2.98 -12.03 -32.96
CA PHE A 625 -4.15 -11.38 -32.37
C PHE A 625 -4.04 -9.86 -32.41
N LEU A 626 -2.90 -9.29 -32.00
CA LEU A 626 -2.66 -7.86 -31.98
C LEU A 626 -2.77 -7.22 -33.37
N VAL A 627 -2.13 -7.81 -34.38
CA VAL A 627 -2.21 -7.31 -35.77
C VAL A 627 -3.65 -7.36 -36.30
N ARG A 628 -4.41 -8.42 -36.00
CA ARG A 628 -5.83 -8.51 -36.40
C ARG A 628 -6.70 -7.50 -35.65
N SER A 629 -6.41 -7.27 -34.38
CA SER A 629 -7.09 -6.26 -33.56
C SER A 629 -6.87 -4.85 -34.11
N ALA A 630 -5.68 -4.53 -34.63
CA ALA A 630 -5.42 -3.26 -35.31
C ALA A 630 -6.38 -3.02 -36.48
N ALA A 631 -6.58 -4.04 -37.34
CA ALA A 631 -7.51 -3.96 -38.45
C ALA A 631 -8.97 -3.76 -37.99
N ASN A 632 -9.39 -4.43 -36.91
CA ASN A 632 -10.73 -4.28 -36.33
C ASN A 632 -10.97 -2.88 -35.74
N LEU A 633 -9.93 -2.26 -35.19
CA LEU A 633 -9.97 -0.89 -34.68
C LEU A 633 -9.83 0.17 -35.79
N GLY A 634 -9.65 -0.24 -37.05
CA GLY A 634 -9.43 0.69 -38.17
C GLY A 634 -8.08 1.39 -38.13
N VAL A 635 -7.11 0.83 -37.41
CA VAL A 635 -5.78 1.42 -37.19
C VAL A 635 -4.82 0.96 -38.27
N ALA A 636 -4.25 1.91 -39.02
CA ALA A 636 -3.16 1.66 -39.95
C ALA A 636 -1.84 1.50 -39.18
N LEU A 637 -1.57 0.26 -38.74
CA LEU A 637 -0.42 -0.08 -37.91
C LEU A 637 0.90 -0.02 -38.69
N GLU A 638 1.82 0.84 -38.25
CA GLU A 638 3.22 0.82 -38.67
C GLU A 638 4.10 0.26 -37.53
N ILE A 639 4.97 -0.69 -37.87
CA ILE A 639 5.90 -1.33 -36.93
C ILE A 639 7.32 -1.06 -37.42
N LEU A 640 8.15 -0.44 -36.58
CA LEU A 640 9.49 -0.02 -36.92
C LEU A 640 10.51 -0.71 -36.03
N ASP A 641 11.48 -1.39 -36.64
CA ASP A 641 12.66 -1.94 -35.95
C ASP A 641 13.73 -0.85 -35.84
N LEU A 642 14.18 -0.54 -34.62
CA LEU A 642 15.18 0.49 -34.36
C LEU A 642 16.55 -0.16 -34.18
N GLY A 643 17.42 0.02 -35.17
CA GLY A 643 18.79 -0.46 -35.20
C GLY A 643 18.96 -1.80 -35.89
N SER A 644 20.12 -1.99 -36.50
CA SER A 644 20.47 -3.22 -37.21
C SER A 644 20.88 -4.33 -36.25
N ASP A 645 20.62 -5.57 -36.67
CA ASP A 645 21.02 -6.74 -35.90
C ASP A 645 22.55 -6.80 -35.76
N GLY A 646 23.03 -7.06 -34.54
CA GLY A 646 24.45 -7.02 -34.18
C GLY A 646 24.98 -5.66 -33.70
N GLU A 647 24.43 -4.53 -34.15
CA GLU A 647 24.84 -3.18 -33.70
C GLU A 647 24.08 -2.72 -32.45
N ARG A 648 22.81 -3.12 -32.30
CA ARG A 648 22.00 -2.82 -31.12
C ARG A 648 22.41 -3.68 -29.91
N HIS A 649 22.36 -3.09 -28.72
CA HIS A 649 22.53 -3.83 -27.47
C HIS A 649 21.30 -4.68 -27.14
N VAL A 650 20.11 -4.16 -27.42
CA VAL A 650 18.82 -4.80 -27.15
C VAL A 650 17.85 -4.49 -28.30
N PRO A 651 16.96 -5.43 -28.68
CA PRO A 651 15.84 -5.14 -29.56
C PRO A 651 14.94 -4.00 -29.05
N THR A 652 14.70 -3.01 -29.91
CA THR A 652 13.75 -1.91 -29.66
C THR A 652 12.83 -1.77 -30.86
N VAL A 653 11.53 -1.92 -30.62
CA VAL A 653 10.48 -1.81 -31.63
C VAL A 653 9.62 -0.59 -31.31
N LEU A 654 9.29 0.20 -32.33
CA LEU A 654 8.38 1.34 -32.23
C LEU A 654 7.13 1.03 -33.05
N ALA A 655 5.98 0.91 -32.39
CA ALA A 655 4.70 0.88 -33.06
C ALA A 655 4.14 2.30 -33.14
N ARG A 656 3.63 2.72 -34.31
CA ARG A 656 2.93 3.99 -34.47
C ARG A 656 1.75 3.87 -35.42
N ALA A 657 0.77 4.74 -35.25
CA ALA A 657 -0.35 4.87 -36.16
C ALA A 657 -0.97 6.27 -36.04
N VAL A 658 -1.72 6.68 -37.06
CA VAL A 658 -2.64 7.81 -36.90
C VAL A 658 -3.88 7.29 -36.18
N ASP A 659 -4.19 7.88 -35.03
CA ASP A 659 -5.38 7.56 -34.26
C ASP A 659 -6.63 7.96 -35.08
N PRO A 660 -7.53 7.02 -35.42
CA PRO A 660 -8.73 7.32 -36.19
C PRO A 660 -9.67 8.34 -35.53
N GLY A 661 -9.68 8.42 -34.20
CA GLY A 661 -10.55 9.30 -33.42
C GLY A 661 -10.04 10.74 -33.35
N THR A 662 -8.72 10.94 -33.24
CA THR A 662 -8.13 12.29 -33.10
C THR A 662 -7.47 12.81 -34.38
N GLY A 663 -7.08 11.93 -35.30
CA GLY A 663 -6.25 12.27 -36.45
C GLY A 663 -4.80 12.60 -36.11
N GLU A 664 -4.39 12.46 -34.84
CA GLU A 664 -3.03 12.68 -34.38
C GLU A 664 -2.22 11.37 -34.40
N TRP A 665 -0.89 11.48 -34.37
CA TRP A 665 -0.05 10.30 -34.27
C TRP A 665 -0.02 9.75 -32.84
N ALA A 666 -0.38 8.47 -32.70
CA ALA A 666 -0.13 7.68 -31.51
C ALA A 666 1.10 6.78 -31.72
N TRP A 667 1.85 6.52 -30.65
CA TRP A 667 3.01 5.64 -30.68
C TRP A 667 3.28 5.00 -29.33
N ALA A 668 3.91 3.82 -29.36
CA ALA A 668 4.42 3.15 -28.19
C ALA A 668 5.71 2.38 -28.53
N PRO A 669 6.77 2.50 -27.72
CA PRO A 669 7.95 1.67 -27.87
C PRO A 669 7.85 0.40 -27.03
N GLY A 670 8.50 -0.66 -27.49
CA GLY A 670 8.79 -1.86 -26.73
C GLY A 670 10.28 -2.13 -26.77
N THR A 671 10.85 -2.55 -25.64
CA THR A 671 12.28 -2.87 -25.56
C THR A 671 12.45 -4.04 -24.63
N ALA A 672 12.99 -5.13 -25.16
CA ALA A 672 13.11 -6.39 -24.45
C ALA A 672 14.32 -7.18 -24.96
N PRO A 673 14.89 -8.09 -24.15
CA PRO A 673 16.03 -8.93 -24.56
C PRO A 673 15.79 -9.71 -25.87
N ARG A 674 14.53 -10.07 -26.13
CA ARG A 674 14.07 -10.75 -27.34
C ARG A 674 13.18 -9.83 -28.17
N TRP A 675 13.31 -9.91 -29.49
CA TRP A 675 12.60 -9.06 -30.43
C TRP A 675 11.08 -9.26 -30.37
N GLY A 676 10.61 -10.52 -30.26
CA GLY A 676 9.19 -10.83 -30.14
C GLY A 676 8.52 -10.17 -28.94
N ASP A 677 9.20 -10.13 -27.79
CA ASP A 677 8.71 -9.47 -26.57
C ASP A 677 8.62 -7.95 -26.75
N ALA A 678 9.62 -7.35 -27.40
CA ALA A 678 9.62 -5.92 -27.73
C ALA A 678 8.47 -5.57 -28.69
N ALA A 679 8.21 -6.40 -29.70
CA ALA A 679 7.09 -6.22 -30.61
C ALA A 679 5.73 -6.34 -29.92
N ARG A 680 5.54 -7.33 -29.03
CA ARG A 680 4.30 -7.49 -28.25
C ARG A 680 4.04 -6.28 -27.37
N GLU A 681 5.05 -5.79 -26.65
CA GLU A 681 4.92 -4.57 -25.83
C GLU A 681 4.52 -3.35 -26.68
N ALA A 682 5.26 -3.08 -27.76
CA ALA A 682 5.03 -1.91 -28.60
C ALA A 682 3.62 -1.91 -29.22
N VAL A 683 3.20 -3.03 -29.81
CA VAL A 683 1.91 -3.12 -30.50
C VAL A 683 0.76 -3.12 -29.51
N ARG A 684 0.87 -3.85 -28.39
CA ARG A 684 -0.15 -3.85 -27.33
C ARG A 684 -0.39 -2.45 -26.78
N ASP A 685 0.69 -1.75 -26.42
CA ASP A 685 0.57 -0.45 -25.76
C ASP A 685 0.04 0.63 -26.73
N LEU A 686 0.42 0.57 -28.02
CA LEU A 686 -0.17 1.44 -29.05
C LEU A 686 -1.67 1.18 -29.21
N LEU A 687 -2.06 -0.08 -29.46
CA LEU A 687 -3.46 -0.41 -29.74
C LEU A 687 -4.34 -0.15 -28.53
N GLY A 688 -3.83 -0.41 -27.33
CA GLY A 688 -4.51 -0.10 -26.08
C GLY A 688 -4.74 1.40 -25.92
N ALA A 689 -3.73 2.23 -26.19
CA ALA A 689 -3.85 3.68 -26.13
C ALA A 689 -4.89 4.22 -27.13
N VAL A 690 -4.91 3.69 -28.36
CA VAL A 690 -5.91 4.08 -29.37
C VAL A 690 -7.32 3.61 -28.97
N GLN A 691 -7.48 2.38 -28.47
CA GLN A 691 -8.76 1.86 -27.98
C GLN A 691 -9.31 2.77 -26.85
N ALA A 692 -8.50 3.02 -25.83
CA ALA A 692 -8.90 3.86 -24.71
C ALA A 692 -9.13 5.34 -25.13
N GLY A 693 -8.34 5.87 -26.07
CA GLY A 693 -8.55 7.22 -26.62
C GLY A 693 -9.92 7.40 -27.28
N GLY A 694 -10.36 6.38 -28.04
CA GLY A 694 -11.69 6.34 -28.63
C GLY A 694 -12.83 6.40 -27.58
N ASP A 695 -12.68 5.68 -26.47
CA ASP A 695 -13.65 5.66 -25.38
C ASP A 695 -13.73 7.02 -24.65
N VAL A 696 -12.59 7.69 -24.42
CA VAL A 696 -12.54 9.04 -23.83
C VAL A 696 -13.24 10.06 -24.74
N GLY A 697 -12.93 10.04 -26.04
CA GLY A 697 -13.53 10.93 -27.02
C GLY A 697 -15.05 10.75 -27.16
N ALA A 698 -15.56 9.54 -26.92
CA ALA A 698 -16.99 9.25 -26.90
C ALA A 698 -17.69 9.74 -25.62
N SER A 699 -16.96 9.86 -24.50
CA SER A 699 -17.53 10.08 -23.16
C SER A 699 -17.42 11.52 -22.65
N ALA A 700 -16.48 12.34 -23.13
CA ALA A 700 -16.33 13.73 -22.68
C ALA A 700 -15.71 14.66 -23.75
N GLY A 701 -16.22 15.89 -23.87
CA GLY A 701 -15.68 16.95 -24.74
C GLY A 701 -14.33 17.55 -24.30
N GLY A 702 -13.41 16.74 -23.79
CA GLY A 702 -12.03 17.10 -23.40
C GLY A 702 -10.98 16.60 -24.40
N SER A 703 -9.74 17.10 -24.32
CA SER A 703 -8.63 16.65 -25.19
C SER A 703 -8.29 15.19 -24.91
N GLY A 704 -8.68 14.31 -25.83
CA GLY A 704 -8.75 12.84 -25.72
C GLY A 704 -7.42 12.08 -25.74
N THR A 705 -6.42 12.45 -24.94
CA THR A 705 -5.16 11.68 -24.82
C THR A 705 -5.15 10.85 -23.54
N VAL A 706 -4.99 9.53 -23.67
CA VAL A 706 -4.86 8.60 -22.55
C VAL A 706 -3.48 8.77 -21.90
N ASP A 707 -3.45 8.97 -20.58
CA ASP A 707 -2.21 9.07 -19.82
C ASP A 707 -1.66 7.66 -19.56
N THR A 708 -0.52 7.33 -20.17
CA THR A 708 0.17 6.03 -20.06
C THR A 708 1.42 6.09 -19.18
N GLY A 709 1.64 7.22 -18.48
CA GLY A 709 2.82 7.46 -17.65
C GLY A 709 3.65 8.66 -18.11
N ASP A 710 4.85 8.77 -17.55
CA ASP A 710 5.79 9.82 -17.97
C ASP A 710 6.43 9.49 -19.33
N PRO A 711 6.53 10.46 -20.26
CA PRO A 711 7.00 10.21 -21.62
C PRO A 711 8.50 9.93 -21.65
N LEU A 712 8.92 9.07 -22.58
CA LEU A 712 10.33 8.85 -22.89
C LEU A 712 10.96 10.05 -23.60
N ILE A 713 10.26 10.63 -24.57
CA ILE A 713 10.63 11.89 -25.22
C ILE A 713 9.37 12.75 -25.27
N ARG A 714 9.44 13.93 -24.66
CA ARG A 714 8.31 14.86 -24.61
C ARG A 714 8.09 15.48 -25.99
N ASP A 715 6.81 15.65 -26.36
CA ASP A 715 6.37 16.31 -27.60
C ASP A 715 6.95 15.67 -28.89
N LEU A 716 7.20 14.35 -28.86
CA LEU A 716 7.73 13.62 -30.01
C LEU A 716 6.74 13.60 -31.18
N ALA A 717 7.08 14.31 -32.26
CA ALA A 717 6.38 14.24 -33.54
C ALA A 717 6.77 12.98 -34.32
N VAL A 718 6.28 11.82 -33.87
CA VAL A 718 6.70 10.49 -34.36
C VAL A 718 6.53 10.29 -35.87
N GLY A 719 5.59 10.99 -36.50
CA GLY A 719 5.40 10.97 -37.97
C GLY A 719 6.58 11.55 -38.77
N THR A 720 7.49 12.28 -38.12
CA THR A 720 8.69 12.85 -38.76
C THR A 720 9.88 11.90 -38.76
N LEU A 721 9.80 10.75 -38.08
CA LEU A 721 10.89 9.78 -38.03
C LEU A 721 11.18 9.24 -39.43
N ALA A 722 12.44 9.35 -39.85
CA ALA A 722 12.90 8.88 -41.15
C ALA A 722 12.95 7.35 -41.17
N VAL A 723 12.06 6.74 -41.95
CA VAL A 723 12.01 5.28 -42.14
C VAL A 723 12.83 4.92 -43.38
N GLY A 724 13.72 3.95 -43.22
CA GLY A 724 14.48 3.37 -44.32
C GLY A 724 13.66 2.39 -45.15
N GLY A 725 14.33 1.36 -45.68
CA GLY A 725 13.66 0.29 -46.42
C GLY A 725 12.90 -0.70 -45.51
N PRO A 726 12.10 -1.60 -46.11
CA PRO A 726 11.51 -2.70 -45.36
C PRO A 726 12.60 -3.60 -44.76
N LEU A 727 12.31 -4.19 -43.61
CA LEU A 727 13.15 -5.23 -43.02
C LEU A 727 13.27 -6.39 -44.01
N SER A 728 14.49 -6.88 -44.21
CA SER A 728 14.74 -7.95 -45.17
C SER A 728 14.34 -9.31 -44.57
N GLY A 729 13.26 -9.91 -45.07
CA GLY A 729 12.78 -11.22 -44.64
C GLY A 729 11.81 -11.17 -43.45
N ARG A 730 11.52 -12.35 -42.88
CA ARG A 730 10.63 -12.49 -41.71
C ARG A 730 11.37 -12.07 -40.44
N PRO A 731 10.73 -11.33 -39.52
CA PRO A 731 11.36 -10.97 -38.24
C PRO A 731 11.73 -12.24 -37.45
N ASP A 732 12.95 -12.26 -36.91
CA ASP A 732 13.39 -13.28 -35.98
C ASP A 732 12.87 -12.95 -34.58
N LEU A 733 11.82 -13.66 -34.14
CA LEU A 733 11.17 -13.40 -32.85
C LEU A 733 12.09 -13.71 -31.66
N ASP A 734 13.00 -14.68 -31.82
CA ASP A 734 13.97 -15.08 -30.79
C ASP A 734 15.27 -14.27 -30.89
N GLY A 735 15.39 -13.44 -31.93
CA GLY A 735 16.51 -12.54 -32.16
C GLY A 735 16.70 -11.57 -31.00
N GLY A 736 17.97 -11.37 -30.60
CA GLY A 736 18.32 -10.55 -29.45
C GLY A 736 19.48 -11.15 -28.65
N ARG A 737 19.64 -10.69 -27.42
CA ARG A 737 20.71 -11.10 -26.49
C ARG A 737 20.11 -11.51 -25.17
N ASP A 738 20.64 -12.54 -24.53
CA ASP A 738 20.33 -12.78 -23.12
C ASP A 738 21.02 -11.73 -22.22
N TRP A 739 20.71 -11.78 -20.92
CA TRP A 739 21.25 -10.81 -19.96
C TRP A 739 22.78 -10.87 -19.81
N PRO A 740 23.42 -12.06 -19.72
CA PRO A 740 24.88 -12.17 -19.80
C PRO A 740 25.50 -11.56 -21.07
N GLU A 741 24.94 -11.82 -22.24
CA GLU A 741 25.39 -11.30 -23.53
C GLU A 741 25.22 -9.77 -23.62
N LEU A 742 24.12 -9.25 -23.07
CA LEU A 742 23.89 -7.80 -22.94
C LEU A 742 24.95 -7.16 -22.03
N ALA A 743 25.22 -7.76 -20.87
CA ALA A 743 26.23 -7.27 -19.94
C ALA A 743 27.63 -7.26 -20.57
N ALA A 744 27.98 -8.31 -21.31
CA ALA A 744 29.24 -8.37 -22.06
C ALA A 744 29.32 -7.27 -23.13
N GLY A 745 28.27 -7.10 -23.94
CA GLY A 745 28.21 -6.09 -24.99
C GLY A 745 28.31 -4.65 -24.47
N LEU A 746 27.70 -4.35 -23.32
CA LEU A 746 27.82 -3.03 -22.68
C LEU A 746 29.24 -2.76 -22.15
N ARG A 747 29.91 -3.79 -21.59
CA ARG A 747 31.33 -3.67 -21.19
C ARG A 747 32.23 -3.44 -22.40
N GLU A 748 32.02 -4.17 -23.49
CA GLU A 748 32.80 -4.04 -24.73
C GLU A 748 32.66 -2.65 -25.38
N SER A 749 31.47 -2.02 -25.27
CA SER A 749 31.25 -0.66 -25.76
C SER A 749 31.76 0.43 -24.79
N GLY A 750 32.45 0.03 -23.72
CA GLY A 750 33.03 0.95 -22.72
C GLY A 750 31.99 1.66 -21.87
N ARG A 751 30.77 1.14 -21.79
CA ARG A 751 29.65 1.73 -21.05
C ARG A 751 29.56 1.16 -19.65
N ASP A 752 28.96 1.96 -18.78
CA ASP A 752 28.55 1.53 -17.45
C ASP A 752 27.03 1.66 -17.27
N VAL A 753 26.49 0.84 -16.36
CA VAL A 753 25.08 0.82 -15.98
C VAL A 753 25.01 1.15 -14.50
N LEU A 754 24.59 2.38 -14.19
CA LEU A 754 24.51 2.87 -12.81
C LEU A 754 23.08 2.72 -12.30
N VAL A 755 22.90 2.07 -11.15
CA VAL A 755 21.59 1.91 -10.51
C VAL A 755 21.49 2.73 -9.22
N ALA A 756 20.32 3.32 -9.01
CA ALA A 756 19.89 3.91 -7.75
C ALA A 756 18.50 3.32 -7.40
N PRO A 757 18.40 2.46 -6.38
CA PRO A 757 17.09 2.04 -5.85
C PRO A 757 16.28 3.24 -5.39
N VAL A 758 14.96 3.18 -5.58
CA VAL A 758 14.04 4.17 -5.03
C VAL A 758 13.64 3.72 -3.63
N VAL A 759 14.09 4.48 -2.62
CA VAL A 759 13.76 4.20 -1.21
C VAL A 759 12.32 4.63 -0.93
N ALA A 760 11.39 3.71 -1.16
CA ALA A 760 9.95 3.89 -0.95
C ALA A 760 9.38 2.74 -0.10
N PRO A 761 9.49 2.83 1.25
CA PRO A 761 9.02 1.80 2.17
C PRO A 761 7.51 1.52 2.05
N ASP A 762 6.74 2.50 1.62
CA ASP A 762 5.33 2.36 1.30
C ASP A 762 5.08 1.50 0.06
N LEU A 763 5.80 1.70 -1.05
CA LEU A 763 5.70 0.80 -2.21
C LEU A 763 6.13 -0.64 -1.84
N ALA A 764 7.18 -0.77 -1.03
CA ALA A 764 7.70 -2.07 -0.60
C ALA A 764 6.67 -2.86 0.24
N ALA A 765 5.76 -2.19 0.96
CA ALA A 765 4.69 -2.84 1.71
C ALA A 765 3.74 -3.66 0.81
N GLY A 766 3.59 -3.26 -0.46
CA GLY A 766 2.87 -4.01 -1.48
C GLY A 766 3.78 -4.80 -2.43
N ARG A 767 5.04 -5.08 -2.06
CA ARG A 767 6.00 -5.76 -2.95
C ARG A 767 6.16 -5.07 -4.31
N VAL A 768 6.12 -3.74 -4.32
CA VAL A 768 6.46 -2.94 -5.50
C VAL A 768 7.79 -2.26 -5.24
N HIS A 769 8.73 -2.48 -6.15
CA HIS A 769 10.05 -1.85 -6.12
C HIS A 769 10.19 -0.93 -7.31
N ALA A 770 10.89 0.18 -7.13
CA ALA A 770 11.25 1.08 -8.22
C ALA A 770 12.76 1.34 -8.19
N ALA A 771 13.34 1.57 -9.36
CA ALA A 771 14.75 1.89 -9.52
C ALA A 771 14.93 2.92 -10.63
N ARG A 772 16.01 3.69 -10.51
CA ARG A 772 16.53 4.54 -11.58
C ARG A 772 17.83 3.93 -12.09
N VAL A 773 17.91 3.71 -13.40
CA VAL A 773 19.10 3.24 -14.11
C VAL A 773 19.60 4.34 -15.04
N LEU A 774 20.89 4.60 -15.00
CA LEU A 774 21.58 5.54 -15.88
C LEU A 774 22.61 4.80 -16.72
N LEU A 775 22.68 5.15 -18.00
CA LEU A 775 23.72 4.68 -18.91
C LEU A 775 24.78 5.75 -19.09
N THR A 776 26.04 5.35 -19.10
CA THR A 776 27.16 6.24 -19.41
C THR A 776 27.62 6.06 -20.86
N TYR A 777 28.11 7.13 -21.48
CA TYR A 777 28.87 7.07 -22.72
C TYR A 777 30.37 6.96 -22.42
N GLY A 778 31.06 6.09 -23.16
CA GLY A 778 32.42 5.65 -22.89
C GLY A 778 33.43 6.78 -22.65
N GLY A 779 33.99 6.75 -21.44
CA GLY A 779 35.11 7.50 -20.92
C GLY A 779 35.21 7.08 -19.46
N ALA A 780 36.27 6.37 -19.08
CA ALA A 780 36.50 6.02 -17.68
C ALA A 780 36.37 7.31 -16.83
N PRO A 781 35.74 7.26 -15.64
CA PRO A 781 35.78 8.41 -14.75
C PRO A 781 37.24 8.83 -14.61
N ASP A 782 37.53 10.12 -14.83
CA ASP A 782 38.90 10.63 -14.75
C ASP A 782 39.54 10.12 -13.46
N ALA A 783 40.45 9.17 -13.62
CA ALA A 783 41.29 8.70 -12.53
C ALA A 783 42.22 9.85 -12.18
N ARG A 784 41.92 10.52 -11.07
CA ARG A 784 42.90 11.31 -10.33
C ARG A 784 42.93 10.85 -8.89
#